data_AF-A0A7J3AQ64-F1
#
_entry.id   AF-A0A7J3AQ64-F1
#
_cell.length_a   1.000
_cell.length_b   1.000
_cell.length_c   1.000
_cell.angle_alpha   90.00
_cell.angle_beta   90.00
_cell.angle_gamma   90.00
#
_symmetry.space_group_name_H-M   'P 1'
#
loop_
_entity.id
_entity.type
_entity.pdbx_description
1 polymer ?
#
loop_
_entity_poly.entity_id
_entity_poly.type
_entity_poly.pdbx_seq_one_letter_code
_entity_poly.pdbx_strand_id
1 'polypeptide(L)'
;MSDVIREKRREARTFLAIFITAVMITTAFGVVVVVAHSHRAEMLSEVPLQWQRFVNAAIERGDIQDGASIREVRNWLEGQMPYLSEKVKNSWVNPFAAKKVAKAEAAGGGSTPQEPVAVTGVGKILVILVEFAGSDTYHGVTYVGPLHNQIPPPSPDNNVDYWQEDFSREHYMNLLFGTKGGTLANYLLEQSCGRYTVDGFVTDWVQITDHSEWWYGADSKTGGVGSDDLNGPVWRIAIDAAKAAYDKYGMAIPWYDFDTDGDGWIDSLMVIRAGQEQEPGPSWMIWGHSWFVNWPEGYEIVPGLKIGPYTCEAEDGTLGLFAHEYAHQLGLPDEYDTTYLGESPTGFLTLMSSGMWLPGPTPDGRTALGVSPAHMDVWDKYVLGWLNGATAYITYDGKGAVNSVVSMSQVEGSKGIRAIKVELPAQAASLPLPTPRSGEYQWYSGYKPDITDVLTGAETSSYILTTKNPIHIPAAGAKLTFYEWYDIEEYYDFGFVEVSSDNGMSWSALPGRYTTNENPFGGNTGNGITGASKRYVLETMDLTAYAGKDVLIRFRLTQDGAVYGLGWTLDDITVTSATGTILFQDLVDSSSEAKWVKSASDELGPGWSLATANAGGSFRHYYIMEWRNFVGFDAALKTAYQFIATSTVQFWSHTPGLMIWYRNFAMGDNDVGLHPGRVAIGLVDAHPDALLTVDGHFVRQRIQLMDAAFGLRPTVANTIILGGVPTKFPSLPAATTFDDSNAYFDYQFYKGTYEYCGLKIPTYGLKVTVLSEKRGLTGASIWLHSS
;
A
#
# COMPACT_ATOMS: atom_id res chain seq x y z
N MET A 1 76.38 15.04 39.31
CA MET A 1 75.70 15.96 38.37
C MET A 1 75.34 15.28 37.04
N SER A 2 76.20 14.38 36.52
CA SER A 2 75.92 13.51 35.35
C SER A 2 74.66 12.64 35.49
N ASP A 3 74.48 11.96 36.63
CA ASP A 3 73.43 10.95 36.77
C ASP A 3 72.03 11.55 36.94
N VAL A 4 71.93 12.70 37.63
CA VAL A 4 70.66 13.44 37.81
C VAL A 4 70.12 13.98 36.48
N ILE A 5 70.99 14.40 35.56
CA ILE A 5 70.59 14.86 34.22
C ILE A 5 70.13 13.67 33.36
N ARG A 6 70.75 12.51 33.55
CA ARG A 6 70.42 11.28 32.81
C ARG A 6 69.08 10.70 33.26
N GLU A 7 68.78 10.77 34.57
CA GLU A 7 67.51 10.36 35.16
C GLU A 7 66.36 11.29 34.74
N LYS A 8 66.53 12.61 34.81
CA LYS A 8 65.52 13.57 34.32
C LYS A 8 65.25 13.46 32.82
N ARG A 9 66.26 13.14 32.00
CA ARG A 9 66.06 12.86 30.56
C ARG A 9 65.33 11.55 30.31
N ARG A 10 65.49 10.56 31.19
CA ARG A 10 64.77 9.28 31.11
C ARG A 10 63.31 9.47 31.51
N GLU A 11 63.04 10.20 32.58
CA GLU A 11 61.67 10.57 32.99
C GLU A 11 60.95 11.39 31.92
N ALA A 12 61.60 12.41 31.34
CA ALA A 12 61.02 13.21 30.28
C ALA A 12 60.70 12.40 29.00
N ARG A 13 61.55 11.42 28.65
CA ARG A 13 61.29 10.50 27.53
C ARG A 13 60.14 9.54 27.82
N THR A 14 60.03 9.04 29.04
CA THR A 14 58.90 8.20 29.47
C THR A 14 57.60 8.99 29.43
N PHE A 15 57.61 10.23 29.93
CA PHE A 15 56.42 11.10 29.90
C PHE A 15 55.98 11.45 28.48
N LEU A 16 56.94 11.75 27.59
CA LEU A 16 56.66 12.00 26.18
C LEU A 16 56.12 10.76 25.46
N ALA A 17 56.65 9.57 25.77
CA ALA A 17 56.14 8.30 25.22
C ALA A 17 54.72 7.99 25.69
N ILE A 18 54.41 8.24 26.97
CA ILE A 18 53.05 8.07 27.51
C ILE A 18 52.10 9.08 26.87
N PHE A 19 52.51 10.34 26.72
CA PHE A 19 51.69 11.38 26.09
C PHE A 19 51.42 11.09 24.61
N ILE A 20 52.43 10.67 23.84
CA ILE A 20 52.26 10.27 22.43
C ILE A 20 51.36 9.04 22.32
N THR A 21 51.53 8.05 23.20
CA THR A 21 50.67 6.85 23.23
C THR A 21 49.23 7.22 23.57
N ALA A 22 49.01 8.10 24.55
CA ALA A 22 47.67 8.55 24.92
C ALA A 22 46.98 9.34 23.79
N VAL A 23 47.72 10.22 23.10
CA VAL A 23 47.23 10.97 21.93
C VAL A 23 46.95 10.02 20.76
N MET A 24 47.81 9.04 20.49
CA MET A 24 47.59 8.02 19.44
C MET A 24 46.40 7.12 19.75
N ILE A 25 46.19 6.76 21.02
CA ILE A 25 45.01 5.98 21.45
C ILE A 25 43.75 6.84 21.31
N THR A 26 43.75 8.10 21.75
CA THR A 26 42.57 8.98 21.59
C THR A 26 42.26 9.33 20.14
N THR A 27 43.27 9.52 19.29
CA THR A 27 43.05 9.68 17.83
C THR A 27 42.64 8.37 17.16
N ALA A 28 43.17 7.21 17.56
CA ALA A 28 42.72 5.92 17.03
C ALA A 28 41.27 5.62 17.44
N PHE A 29 40.89 5.86 18.70
CA PHE A 29 39.49 5.73 19.14
C PHE A 29 38.58 6.76 18.45
N GLY A 30 39.02 8.01 18.29
CA GLY A 30 38.28 9.02 17.54
C GLY A 30 38.08 8.65 16.06
N VAL A 31 39.12 8.11 15.42
CA VAL A 31 39.04 7.64 14.02
C VAL A 31 38.21 6.37 13.90
N VAL A 32 38.31 5.42 14.83
CA VAL A 32 37.49 4.19 14.82
C VAL A 32 36.02 4.51 15.06
N VAL A 33 35.70 5.44 15.98
CA VAL A 33 34.32 5.89 16.23
C VAL A 33 33.76 6.63 15.01
N VAL A 34 34.54 7.51 14.38
CA VAL A 34 34.12 8.22 13.15
C VAL A 34 33.95 7.25 11.97
N VAL A 35 34.83 6.26 11.82
CA VAL A 35 34.74 5.23 10.76
C VAL A 35 33.57 4.28 10.98
N ALA A 36 33.30 3.89 12.23
CA ALA A 36 32.13 3.06 12.57
C ALA A 36 30.81 3.82 12.35
N HIS A 37 30.74 5.10 12.74
CA HIS A 37 29.58 5.95 12.47
C HIS A 37 29.38 6.20 10.97
N SER A 38 30.46 6.38 10.20
CA SER A 38 30.36 6.53 8.75
C SER A 38 29.89 5.25 8.07
N HIS A 39 30.39 4.06 8.47
CA HIS A 39 29.94 2.78 7.91
C HIS A 39 28.48 2.46 8.27
N ARG A 40 28.03 2.79 9.49
CA ARG A 40 26.65 2.57 9.89
C ARG A 40 25.68 3.50 9.14
N ALA A 41 26.07 4.75 8.92
CA ALA A 41 25.31 5.68 8.06
C ALA A 41 25.27 5.22 6.59
N GLU A 42 26.36 4.64 6.09
CA GLU A 42 26.50 3.92 4.79
C GLU A 42 25.50 2.79 4.63
N MET A 43 25.36 1.97 5.65
CA MET A 43 24.38 0.90 5.62
C MET A 43 22.95 1.40 5.65
N LEU A 44 22.61 2.27 6.60
CA LEU A 44 21.21 2.70 6.78
C LEU A 44 20.69 3.50 5.58
N SER A 45 21.53 4.23 4.85
CA SER A 45 21.07 4.97 3.66
C SER A 45 20.55 4.09 2.54
N GLU A 46 20.99 2.83 2.48
CA GLU A 46 20.66 1.85 1.44
C GLU A 46 19.51 0.91 1.83
N VAL A 47 18.98 1.05 3.06
CA VAL A 47 17.90 0.21 3.61
C VAL A 47 16.56 0.97 3.50
N PRO A 48 15.44 0.34 3.10
CA PRO A 48 14.11 0.98 3.10
C PRO A 48 13.70 1.53 4.47
N LEU A 49 12.86 2.58 4.51
CA LEU A 49 12.68 3.45 5.68
C LEU A 49 12.40 2.71 7.00
N GLN A 50 11.30 1.97 7.03
CA GLN A 50 10.88 1.11 8.13
C GLN A 50 11.97 0.13 8.58
N TRP A 51 12.71 -0.43 7.64
CA TRP A 51 13.75 -1.41 7.91
C TRP A 51 15.00 -0.77 8.47
N GLN A 52 15.17 0.56 8.37
CA GLN A 52 16.28 1.23 9.02
C GLN A 52 16.16 1.13 10.54
N ARG A 53 14.95 1.25 11.09
CA ARG A 53 14.68 1.00 12.51
C ARG A 53 14.88 -0.48 12.85
N PHE A 54 14.44 -1.40 11.99
CA PHE A 54 14.58 -2.84 12.18
C PHE A 54 16.04 -3.33 12.17
N VAL A 55 16.85 -2.84 11.22
CA VAL A 55 18.30 -3.09 11.15
C VAL A 55 19.00 -2.52 12.37
N ASN A 56 18.61 -1.32 12.81
CA ASN A 56 19.19 -0.72 14.01
C ASN A 56 18.88 -1.52 15.26
N ALA A 57 17.64 -1.96 15.42
CA ALA A 57 17.23 -2.83 16.51
C ALA A 57 17.99 -4.17 16.47
N ALA A 58 18.16 -4.75 15.28
CA ALA A 58 18.93 -5.98 15.09
C ALA A 58 20.41 -5.80 15.45
N ILE A 59 21.01 -4.65 15.13
CA ILE A 59 22.38 -4.31 15.57
C ILE A 59 22.44 -4.20 17.10
N GLU A 60 21.48 -3.52 17.72
CA GLU A 60 21.42 -3.32 19.18
C GLU A 60 21.20 -4.63 19.94
N ARG A 61 20.42 -5.55 19.37
CA ARG A 61 20.22 -6.91 19.90
C ARG A 61 21.43 -7.84 19.66
N GLY A 62 22.33 -7.47 18.74
CA GLY A 62 23.48 -8.28 18.32
C GLY A 62 23.16 -9.35 17.26
N ASP A 63 21.99 -9.27 16.62
CA ASP A 63 21.60 -10.10 15.47
C ASP A 63 22.48 -9.77 14.23
N ILE A 64 22.92 -8.51 14.14
CA ILE A 64 23.85 -7.98 13.15
C ILE A 64 25.01 -7.33 13.90
N GLN A 65 26.25 -7.49 13.43
CA GLN A 65 27.39 -6.82 14.05
C GLN A 65 27.35 -5.31 13.76
N ASP A 66 27.68 -4.46 14.75
CA ASP A 66 27.71 -2.98 14.63
C ASP A 66 28.67 -2.46 13.54
N GLY A 67 29.56 -3.32 13.04
CA GLY A 67 30.45 -3.04 11.88
C GLY A 67 30.16 -3.90 10.64
N ALA A 68 28.97 -4.49 10.52
CA ALA A 68 28.58 -5.26 9.36
C ALA A 68 28.66 -4.42 8.08
N SER A 69 28.98 -5.07 6.95
CA SER A 69 28.99 -4.46 5.63
C SER A 69 27.59 -4.32 5.06
N ILE A 70 27.37 -3.38 4.13
CA ILE A 70 26.09 -3.18 3.43
C ILE A 70 25.56 -4.51 2.87
N ARG A 71 26.45 -5.36 2.38
CA ARG A 71 26.10 -6.69 1.86
C ARG A 71 25.59 -7.64 2.95
N GLU A 72 26.17 -7.62 4.14
CA GLU A 72 25.72 -8.46 5.26
C GLU A 72 24.36 -8.01 5.77
N VAL A 73 24.12 -6.70 5.88
CA VAL A 73 22.79 -6.16 6.21
C VAL A 73 21.78 -6.44 5.12
N ARG A 74 22.15 -6.26 3.84
CA ARG A 74 21.26 -6.57 2.71
C ARG A 74 20.92 -8.05 2.67
N ASN A 75 21.89 -8.95 2.82
CA ASN A 75 21.62 -10.40 2.87
C ASN A 75 20.73 -10.76 4.07
N TRP A 76 20.96 -10.14 5.22
CA TRP A 76 20.14 -10.35 6.40
C TRP A 76 18.70 -9.87 6.14
N LEU A 77 18.54 -8.65 5.63
CA LEU A 77 17.26 -8.06 5.25
C LEU A 77 16.54 -8.86 4.19
N GLU A 78 17.19 -9.24 3.08
CA GLU A 78 16.63 -10.10 2.03
C GLU A 78 16.13 -11.43 2.61
N GLY A 79 16.80 -11.95 3.65
CA GLY A 79 16.33 -13.11 4.40
C GLY A 79 15.10 -12.84 5.29
N GLN A 80 14.87 -11.59 5.70
CA GLN A 80 13.71 -11.17 6.48
C GLN A 80 12.54 -10.65 5.60
N MET A 81 12.80 -10.09 4.42
CA MET A 81 11.83 -9.36 3.57
C MET A 81 10.56 -10.14 3.23
N PRO A 82 10.61 -11.43 2.84
CA PRO A 82 9.39 -12.19 2.52
C PRO A 82 8.41 -12.26 3.69
N TYR A 83 8.91 -12.20 4.93
CA TYR A 83 8.11 -12.33 6.14
C TYR A 83 7.72 -10.99 6.75
N LEU A 84 8.62 -10.01 6.62
CA LEU A 84 8.38 -8.63 7.00
C LEU A 84 7.33 -7.97 6.10
N SER A 85 7.28 -8.35 4.81
CA SER A 85 6.21 -7.94 3.90
C SER A 85 4.84 -8.53 4.25
N GLU A 86 4.78 -9.63 5.02
CA GLU A 86 3.53 -10.28 5.38
C GLU A 86 2.70 -9.38 6.31
N LYS A 87 3.32 -8.63 7.23
CA LYS A 87 2.59 -7.68 8.10
C LYS A 87 1.94 -6.55 7.32
N VAL A 88 2.70 -5.93 6.43
CA VAL A 88 2.23 -4.78 5.65
C VAL A 88 1.23 -5.19 4.58
N LYS A 89 1.47 -6.29 3.87
CA LYS A 89 0.50 -6.87 2.91
C LYS A 89 -0.80 -7.29 3.57
N ASN A 90 -0.73 -7.60 4.86
CA ASN A 90 -1.89 -8.00 5.60
C ASN A 90 -2.67 -6.80 6.17
N SER A 91 -2.14 -5.56 6.19
CA SER A 91 -2.92 -4.37 6.59
C SER A 91 -4.13 -4.18 5.67
N TRP A 92 -5.31 -3.85 6.23
CA TRP A 92 -6.56 -3.72 5.48
C TRP A 92 -6.97 -2.26 5.35
N VAL A 93 -7.18 -1.80 4.11
CA VAL A 93 -8.02 -0.63 3.84
C VAL A 93 -9.46 -0.97 4.20
N ASN A 94 -10.24 0.02 4.65
CA ASN A 94 -11.66 -0.21 4.96
C ASN A 94 -12.39 -0.72 3.69
N PRO A 95 -12.85 -2.00 3.66
CA PRO A 95 -13.47 -2.62 2.49
C PRO A 95 -14.58 -1.79 1.87
N PHE A 96 -15.42 -1.23 2.75
CA PHE A 96 -16.65 -0.56 2.36
C PHE A 96 -16.32 0.77 1.72
N ALA A 97 -15.35 1.49 2.28
CA ALA A 97 -14.91 2.79 1.78
C ALA A 97 -14.12 2.66 0.48
N ALA A 98 -13.15 1.76 0.41
CA ALA A 98 -12.36 1.57 -0.81
C ALA A 98 -13.21 1.11 -1.98
N LYS A 99 -14.16 0.20 -1.74
CA LYS A 99 -15.16 -0.15 -2.76
C LYS A 99 -15.95 1.04 -3.30
N LYS A 100 -16.33 1.99 -2.42
CA LYS A 100 -16.97 3.24 -2.85
C LYS A 100 -16.00 4.07 -3.71
N VAL A 101 -14.73 4.19 -3.30
CA VAL A 101 -13.65 4.90 -4.02
C VAL A 101 -13.45 4.37 -5.44
N ALA A 102 -13.24 3.07 -5.65
CA ALA A 102 -13.00 2.61 -7.02
C ALA A 102 -14.25 2.47 -7.88
N LYS A 103 -15.43 2.23 -7.31
CA LYS A 103 -16.67 2.41 -8.09
C LYS A 103 -16.76 3.84 -8.62
N ALA A 104 -16.42 4.83 -7.79
CA ALA A 104 -16.39 6.22 -8.21
C ALA A 104 -15.26 6.50 -9.22
N GLU A 105 -14.06 5.96 -9.03
CA GLU A 105 -12.94 6.13 -9.95
C GLU A 105 -13.26 5.52 -11.33
N ALA A 106 -13.80 4.30 -11.37
CA ALA A 106 -14.18 3.59 -12.59
C ALA A 106 -15.24 4.37 -13.40
N ALA A 107 -16.23 4.98 -12.72
CA ALA A 107 -17.24 5.82 -13.37
C ALA A 107 -16.66 7.13 -13.93
N GLY A 108 -15.51 7.59 -13.44
CA GLY A 108 -14.85 8.83 -13.86
C GLY A 108 -14.08 8.74 -15.19
N GLY A 109 -14.36 7.75 -16.04
CA GLY A 109 -13.74 7.56 -17.36
C GLY A 109 -14.50 8.23 -18.53
N GLY A 110 -13.83 8.34 -19.67
CA GLY A 110 -14.42 8.81 -20.93
C GLY A 110 -14.47 10.33 -21.13
N SER A 111 -15.15 10.77 -22.20
CA SER A 111 -15.21 12.19 -22.63
C SER A 111 -16.11 13.10 -21.80
N THR A 112 -16.98 12.51 -20.97
CA THR A 112 -17.85 13.21 -20.01
C THR A 112 -17.75 12.48 -18.67
N PRO A 113 -16.64 12.64 -17.95
CA PRO A 113 -16.38 11.89 -16.74
C PRO A 113 -17.39 12.26 -15.65
N GLN A 114 -17.92 11.25 -14.96
CA GLN A 114 -18.72 11.46 -13.76
C GLN A 114 -17.78 11.78 -12.60
N GLU A 115 -17.98 12.93 -11.95
CA GLU A 115 -17.21 13.26 -10.76
C GLU A 115 -17.54 12.28 -9.61
N PRO A 116 -16.54 11.83 -8.83
CA PRO A 116 -16.76 11.00 -7.64
C PRO A 116 -17.73 11.62 -6.65
N VAL A 117 -18.46 10.81 -5.89
CA VAL A 117 -19.29 11.34 -4.80
C VAL A 117 -18.39 11.90 -3.72
N ALA A 118 -18.51 13.20 -3.45
CA ALA A 118 -17.63 13.86 -2.50
C ALA A 118 -17.87 13.40 -1.06
N VAL A 119 -16.81 13.01 -0.37
CA VAL A 119 -16.80 12.83 1.08
C VAL A 119 -16.89 14.21 1.73
N THR A 120 -17.96 14.47 2.49
CA THR A 120 -18.25 15.80 3.06
C THR A 120 -18.81 15.70 4.48
N GLY A 121 -18.74 16.80 5.22
CA GLY A 121 -19.28 16.90 6.58
C GLY A 121 -18.24 16.62 7.66
N VAL A 122 -18.68 15.96 8.73
CA VAL A 122 -17.87 15.66 9.92
C VAL A 122 -17.86 14.15 10.14
N GLY A 123 -16.74 13.50 9.88
CA GLY A 123 -16.52 12.10 10.27
C GLY A 123 -16.45 11.96 11.79
N LYS A 124 -16.96 10.84 12.32
CA LYS A 124 -16.93 10.55 13.75
C LYS A 124 -15.94 9.42 14.04
N ILE A 125 -15.01 9.68 14.97
CA ILE A 125 -13.99 8.70 15.37
C ILE A 125 -14.19 8.34 16.84
N LEU A 126 -14.34 7.04 17.12
CA LEU A 126 -14.21 6.51 18.48
C LEU A 126 -12.74 6.16 18.71
N VAL A 127 -12.11 6.81 19.69
CA VAL A 127 -10.71 6.58 20.06
C VAL A 127 -10.68 5.88 21.42
N ILE A 128 -10.13 4.67 21.47
CA ILE A 128 -9.97 3.89 22.69
C ILE A 128 -8.49 3.86 23.05
N LEU A 129 -8.15 4.51 24.16
CA LEU A 129 -6.82 4.44 24.74
C LEU A 129 -6.73 3.19 25.62
N VAL A 130 -5.84 2.25 25.30
CA VAL A 130 -5.75 0.95 25.98
C VAL A 130 -4.36 0.65 26.51
N GLU A 131 -4.28 0.25 27.77
CA GLU A 131 -3.04 -0.20 28.40
C GLU A 131 -3.20 -1.61 28.97
N PHE A 132 -2.07 -2.27 29.25
CA PHE A 132 -2.06 -3.66 29.64
C PHE A 132 -1.67 -3.80 31.11
N ALA A 133 -2.53 -4.41 31.91
CA ALA A 133 -2.28 -4.71 33.32
C ALA A 133 -2.08 -6.22 33.56
N GLY A 134 -2.34 -7.05 32.55
CA GLY A 134 -2.16 -8.50 32.60
C GLY A 134 -0.71 -8.93 32.44
N SER A 135 -0.51 -10.26 32.49
CA SER A 135 0.80 -10.88 32.33
C SER A 135 0.69 -12.25 31.66
N ASP A 136 1.61 -12.55 30.76
CA ASP A 136 1.68 -13.85 30.08
C ASP A 136 3.05 -14.49 30.31
N THR A 137 3.09 -15.81 30.45
CA THR A 137 4.35 -16.55 30.60
C THR A 137 4.55 -17.51 29.46
N TYR A 138 5.64 -17.30 28.70
CA TYR A 138 6.02 -18.12 27.57
C TYR A 138 7.48 -18.57 27.69
N HIS A 139 7.71 -19.89 27.62
CA HIS A 139 9.04 -20.50 27.76
C HIS A 139 9.84 -20.05 28.99
N GLY A 140 9.15 -19.77 30.10
CA GLY A 140 9.78 -19.34 31.36
C GLY A 140 10.12 -17.85 31.44
N VAL A 141 9.77 -17.07 30.42
CA VAL A 141 9.82 -15.60 30.43
C VAL A 141 8.41 -15.07 30.70
N THR A 142 8.28 -14.15 31.65
CA THR A 142 7.01 -13.47 31.96
C THR A 142 7.01 -12.07 31.35
N TYR A 143 6.03 -11.80 30.51
CA TYR A 143 5.75 -10.51 29.89
C TYR A 143 4.68 -9.80 30.71
N VAL A 144 4.85 -8.49 30.93
CA VAL A 144 3.96 -7.64 31.71
C VAL A 144 3.82 -6.29 31.02
N GLY A 145 2.66 -5.66 31.14
CA GLY A 145 2.47 -4.32 30.60
C GLY A 145 2.44 -4.26 29.07
N PRO A 146 2.71 -3.06 28.50
CA PRO A 146 3.04 -1.80 29.19
C PRO A 146 1.81 -1.04 29.73
N LEU A 147 2.06 -0.20 30.73
CA LEU A 147 1.16 0.91 31.07
C LEU A 147 1.56 2.16 30.27
N HIS A 148 0.62 3.09 30.06
CA HIS A 148 0.95 4.34 29.39
C HIS A 148 1.95 5.19 30.19
N ASN A 149 2.58 6.15 29.52
CA ASN A 149 3.63 7.03 30.03
C ASN A 149 4.88 6.28 30.55
N GLN A 150 5.15 5.10 30.00
CA GLN A 150 6.34 4.30 30.31
C GLN A 150 7.41 4.37 29.21
N ILE A 151 7.15 5.07 28.10
CA ILE A 151 8.13 5.32 27.04
C ILE A 151 9.23 6.25 27.58
N PRO A 152 10.51 5.84 27.55
CA PRO A 152 11.60 6.67 28.05
C PRO A 152 11.80 7.91 27.16
N PRO A 153 12.18 9.07 27.76
CA PRO A 153 12.49 10.25 26.97
C PRO A 153 13.68 10.01 26.05
N PRO A 154 13.63 10.47 24.79
CA PRO A 154 14.72 10.31 23.85
C PRO A 154 15.92 11.19 24.23
N SER A 155 17.11 10.84 23.74
CA SER A 155 18.32 11.65 23.97
C SER A 155 18.18 13.05 23.36
N PRO A 156 18.87 14.08 23.88
CA PRO A 156 18.79 15.45 23.35
C PRO A 156 19.10 15.60 21.85
N ASP A 157 19.97 14.74 21.30
CA ASP A 157 20.36 14.75 19.88
C ASP A 157 19.40 13.95 18.98
N ASN A 158 18.32 13.40 19.55
CA ASN A 158 17.32 12.64 18.83
C ASN A 158 16.30 13.57 18.17
N ASN A 159 16.27 13.55 16.84
CA ASN A 159 15.29 14.28 16.02
C ASN A 159 14.38 13.36 15.19
N VAL A 160 14.24 12.11 15.64
CA VAL A 160 13.45 11.05 14.99
C VAL A 160 12.21 10.74 15.81
N ASP A 161 12.39 10.42 17.09
CA ASP A 161 11.34 9.88 17.94
C ASP A 161 10.47 11.00 18.55
N TYR A 162 9.16 10.86 18.35
CA TYR A 162 8.16 11.68 19.02
C TYR A 162 8.03 11.25 20.48
N TRP A 163 8.00 12.22 21.38
CA TRP A 163 7.86 11.96 22.81
C TRP A 163 7.34 13.20 23.54
N GLN A 164 6.57 12.97 24.59
CA GLN A 164 6.18 13.98 25.57
C GLN A 164 6.04 13.34 26.96
N GLU A 165 5.96 14.17 28.00
CA GLU A 165 5.91 13.72 29.39
C GLU A 165 4.57 13.03 29.76
N ASP A 166 3.47 13.42 29.12
CA ASP A 166 2.13 12.89 29.41
C ASP A 166 1.27 12.69 28.14
N PHE A 167 1.17 11.45 27.70
CA PHE A 167 0.24 10.96 26.67
C PHE A 167 -1.17 10.78 27.24
N SER A 168 -1.75 11.87 27.74
CA SER A 168 -3.07 11.88 28.34
C SER A 168 -4.21 11.80 27.32
N ARG A 169 -5.43 11.54 27.80
CA ARG A 169 -6.65 11.73 27.01
C ARG A 169 -6.74 13.12 26.35
N GLU A 170 -6.31 14.16 27.06
CA GLU A 170 -6.32 15.53 26.54
C GLU A 170 -5.33 15.71 25.38
N HIS A 171 -4.18 15.03 25.44
CA HIS A 171 -3.22 15.02 24.32
C HIS A 171 -3.89 14.52 23.03
N TYR A 172 -4.48 13.33 23.03
CA TYR A 172 -5.10 12.76 21.83
C TYR A 172 -6.33 13.53 21.39
N MET A 173 -7.13 14.05 22.32
CA MET A 173 -8.26 14.91 22.00
C MET A 173 -7.81 16.16 21.22
N ASN A 174 -6.70 16.77 21.64
CA ASN A 174 -6.13 17.94 20.96
C ASN A 174 -5.48 17.57 19.63
N LEU A 175 -4.70 16.48 19.58
CA LEU A 175 -4.02 16.03 18.38
C LEU A 175 -4.99 15.66 17.26
N LEU A 176 -6.09 14.97 17.58
CA LEU A 176 -7.04 14.48 16.60
C LEU A 176 -8.13 15.51 16.28
N PHE A 177 -8.72 16.14 17.28
CA PHE A 177 -9.94 16.96 17.14
C PHE A 177 -9.75 18.44 17.46
N GLY A 178 -8.53 18.87 17.79
CA GLY A 178 -8.24 20.26 18.08
C GLY A 178 -8.49 21.18 16.87
N THR A 179 -8.95 22.40 17.14
CA THR A 179 -9.29 23.40 16.10
C THR A 179 -8.14 24.36 15.74
N LYS A 180 -6.95 24.13 16.31
CA LYS A 180 -5.76 24.98 16.11
C LYS A 180 -4.51 24.12 16.02
N GLY A 181 -3.57 24.52 15.16
CA GLY A 181 -2.30 23.83 14.98
C GLY A 181 -2.37 22.65 14.03
N GLY A 182 -1.33 21.81 14.04
CA GLY A 182 -1.28 20.56 13.28
C GLY A 182 -2.10 19.49 13.99
N THR A 183 -3.37 19.35 13.60
CA THR A 183 -4.31 18.35 14.13
C THR A 183 -4.92 17.58 12.98
N LEU A 184 -5.45 16.38 13.23
CA LEU A 184 -6.10 15.58 12.18
C LEU A 184 -7.30 16.31 11.58
N ALA A 185 -8.14 16.93 12.42
CA ALA A 185 -9.25 17.77 11.97
C ALA A 185 -8.79 18.89 11.03
N ASN A 186 -7.76 19.66 11.40
CA ASN A 186 -7.25 20.74 10.54
C ASN A 186 -6.58 20.22 9.27
N TYR A 187 -5.89 19.09 9.36
CA TYR A 187 -5.30 18.42 8.20
C TYR A 187 -6.38 18.08 7.17
N LEU A 188 -7.45 17.41 7.59
CA LEU A 188 -8.56 17.04 6.70
C LEU A 188 -9.35 18.26 6.19
N LEU A 189 -9.51 19.33 6.98
CA LEU A 189 -10.06 20.60 6.48
C LEU A 189 -9.21 21.16 5.35
N GLU A 190 -7.88 21.13 5.49
CA GLU A 190 -6.96 21.65 4.49
C GLU A 190 -7.01 20.79 3.21
N GLN A 191 -6.84 19.47 3.33
CA GLN A 191 -6.88 18.52 2.20
C GLN A 191 -8.19 18.61 1.43
N SER A 192 -9.32 18.67 2.14
CA SER A 192 -10.66 18.70 1.56
C SER A 192 -11.10 20.10 1.10
N CYS A 193 -10.27 21.12 1.32
CA CYS A 193 -10.60 22.52 1.07
C CYS A 193 -11.88 22.98 1.79
N GLY A 194 -12.03 22.53 3.04
CA GLY A 194 -13.12 22.87 3.95
C GLY A 194 -14.39 22.04 3.75
N ARG A 195 -14.34 20.95 2.98
CA ARG A 195 -15.50 20.07 2.73
C ARG A 195 -15.69 19.02 3.82
N TYR A 196 -14.59 18.59 4.44
CA TYR A 196 -14.56 17.47 5.37
C TYR A 196 -13.65 17.76 6.57
N THR A 197 -14.04 17.22 7.72
CA THR A 197 -13.27 17.24 8.97
C THR A 197 -13.66 16.04 9.81
N VAL A 198 -12.97 15.85 10.92
CA VAL A 198 -13.32 14.85 11.93
C VAL A 198 -13.62 15.49 13.28
N ASP A 199 -14.40 14.78 14.07
CA ASP A 199 -14.67 15.01 15.48
C ASP A 199 -14.85 13.64 16.15
N GLY A 200 -14.81 13.54 17.46
CA GLY A 200 -14.86 12.22 18.09
C GLY A 200 -14.89 12.21 19.60
N PHE A 201 -14.75 11.00 20.12
CA PHE A 201 -14.67 10.72 21.55
C PHE A 201 -13.39 9.95 21.84
N VAL A 202 -12.59 10.45 22.78
CA VAL A 202 -11.44 9.73 23.33
C VAL A 202 -11.82 9.20 24.70
N THR A 203 -11.57 7.92 24.98
CA THR A 203 -11.68 7.36 26.33
C THR A 203 -10.54 7.87 27.23
N ASP A 204 -10.66 7.75 28.55
CA ASP A 204 -9.45 7.66 29.37
C ASP A 204 -8.76 6.32 29.08
N TRP A 205 -7.49 6.16 29.46
CA TRP A 205 -6.82 4.85 29.41
C TRP A 205 -7.66 3.77 30.11
N VAL A 206 -8.04 2.75 29.35
CA VAL A 206 -8.76 1.55 29.81
C VAL A 206 -7.78 0.39 29.89
N GLN A 207 -8.04 -0.57 30.76
CA GLN A 207 -7.08 -1.64 31.05
C GLN A 207 -7.56 -2.98 30.53
N ILE A 208 -6.73 -3.66 29.76
CA ILE A 208 -6.83 -5.10 29.54
C ILE A 208 -6.10 -5.80 30.70
N THR A 209 -6.86 -6.50 31.55
CA THR A 209 -6.32 -7.11 32.78
C THR A 209 -5.89 -8.57 32.61
N ASP A 210 -6.37 -9.23 31.56
CA ASP A 210 -6.20 -10.67 31.41
C ASP A 210 -4.89 -11.02 30.70
N HIS A 211 -4.38 -10.10 29.88
CA HIS A 211 -3.21 -10.32 29.02
C HIS A 211 -2.30 -9.08 28.96
N SER A 212 -1.03 -9.33 28.67
CA SER A 212 -0.01 -8.32 28.32
C SER A 212 -0.03 -8.03 26.81
N GLU A 213 0.68 -6.99 26.37
CA GLU A 213 0.82 -6.69 24.93
C GLU A 213 1.34 -7.90 24.13
N TRP A 214 2.27 -8.66 24.72
CA TRP A 214 2.84 -9.87 24.13
C TRP A 214 1.78 -10.86 23.63
N TRP A 215 0.64 -10.95 24.32
CA TRP A 215 -0.43 -11.85 23.91
C TRP A 215 -0.97 -11.52 22.52
N TYR A 216 -1.02 -10.23 22.18
CA TYR A 216 -1.56 -9.73 20.91
C TYR A 216 -0.48 -9.58 19.85
N GLY A 217 0.71 -9.07 20.21
CA GLY A 217 1.77 -8.73 19.25
C GLY A 217 2.81 -9.83 18.99
N ALA A 218 2.79 -10.96 19.71
CA ALA A 218 3.80 -12.00 19.50
C ALA A 218 3.70 -12.66 18.12
N ASP A 219 4.83 -12.69 17.42
CA ASP A 219 4.97 -13.33 16.11
C ASP A 219 5.10 -14.86 16.19
N SER A 220 4.37 -15.58 15.33
CA SER A 220 4.41 -17.05 15.29
C SER A 220 5.73 -17.62 14.76
N LYS A 221 6.48 -16.87 13.96
CA LYS A 221 7.78 -17.30 13.39
C LYS A 221 8.94 -16.70 14.19
N THR A 222 10.00 -17.50 14.36
CA THR A 222 11.15 -17.12 15.18
C THR A 222 12.01 -16.06 14.50
N GLY A 223 12.50 -15.07 15.26
CA GLY A 223 13.42 -14.02 14.77
C GLY A 223 12.78 -12.65 14.55
N GLY A 224 11.49 -12.53 14.84
CA GLY A 224 10.71 -11.30 14.67
C GLY A 224 10.10 -11.13 13.29
N VAL A 225 9.47 -12.21 12.88
CA VAL A 225 9.14 -12.59 11.52
C VAL A 225 7.76 -13.22 11.67
N GLY A 226 6.69 -12.70 11.05
CA GLY A 226 5.32 -13.19 11.32
C GLY A 226 4.26 -12.10 11.18
N SER A 227 3.04 -12.33 11.68
CA SER A 227 1.93 -11.38 11.60
C SER A 227 1.14 -11.26 12.91
N ASP A 228 1.78 -10.90 14.03
CA ASP A 228 1.10 -10.69 15.33
C ASP A 228 0.10 -11.84 15.63
N ASP A 229 0.53 -13.08 15.35
CA ASP A 229 -0.33 -14.24 15.11
C ASP A 229 -0.03 -15.44 16.01
N LEU A 230 1.02 -15.39 16.86
CA LEU A 230 1.45 -16.54 17.67
C LEU A 230 0.32 -17.09 18.52
N ASN A 231 -0.44 -16.19 19.15
CA ASN A 231 -1.55 -16.56 20.02
C ASN A 231 -2.91 -16.49 19.27
N GLY A 232 -2.88 -16.33 17.95
CA GLY A 232 -4.00 -16.12 17.03
C GLY A 232 -4.10 -14.65 16.57
N PRO A 233 -5.18 -14.23 15.88
CA PRO A 233 -5.16 -12.98 15.12
C PRO A 233 -5.12 -11.71 15.99
N VAL A 234 -4.38 -10.71 15.50
CA VAL A 234 -4.18 -9.41 16.16
C VAL A 234 -5.48 -8.63 16.41
N TRP A 235 -6.47 -8.76 15.52
CA TRP A 235 -7.74 -8.02 15.60
C TRP A 235 -8.57 -8.22 16.87
N ARG A 236 -8.22 -9.21 17.70
CA ARG A 236 -8.81 -9.36 19.03
C ARG A 236 -8.51 -8.18 19.95
N ILE A 237 -7.41 -7.44 19.72
CA ILE A 237 -7.12 -6.24 20.52
C ILE A 237 -8.25 -5.21 20.41
N ALA A 238 -8.81 -5.01 19.21
CA ALA A 238 -9.91 -4.08 19.02
C ALA A 238 -11.16 -4.50 19.81
N ILE A 239 -11.45 -5.80 19.87
CA ILE A 239 -12.54 -6.35 20.67
C ILE A 239 -12.29 -6.13 22.16
N ASP A 240 -11.10 -6.51 22.66
CA ASP A 240 -10.82 -6.46 24.09
C ASP A 240 -10.65 -5.02 24.60
N ALA A 241 -10.10 -4.12 23.78
CA ALA A 241 -10.09 -2.68 24.05
C ALA A 241 -11.52 -2.12 24.13
N ALA A 242 -12.40 -2.50 23.18
CA ALA A 242 -13.80 -2.06 23.21
C ALA A 242 -14.58 -2.63 24.39
N LYS A 243 -14.34 -3.89 24.78
CA LYS A 243 -14.92 -4.46 26.00
C LYS A 243 -14.43 -3.73 27.24
N ALA A 244 -13.14 -3.46 27.36
CA ALA A 244 -12.60 -2.69 28.49
C ALA A 244 -13.20 -1.28 28.56
N ALA A 245 -13.41 -0.64 27.40
CA ALA A 245 -14.13 0.63 27.32
C ALA A 245 -15.60 0.50 27.73
N TYR A 246 -16.31 -0.54 27.27
CA TYR A 246 -17.70 -0.79 27.64
C TYR A 246 -17.85 -1.13 29.13
N ASP A 247 -16.94 -1.89 29.72
CA ASP A 247 -16.98 -2.22 31.16
C ASP A 247 -16.79 -0.96 32.03
N LYS A 248 -15.95 -0.02 31.58
CA LYS A 248 -15.70 1.24 32.29
C LYS A 248 -16.81 2.28 32.10
N TYR A 249 -17.30 2.45 30.87
CA TYR A 249 -18.22 3.54 30.52
C TYR A 249 -19.66 3.09 30.27
N GLY A 250 -19.89 1.83 29.92
CA GLY A 250 -21.17 1.34 29.43
C GLY A 250 -21.69 2.19 28.27
N MET A 251 -22.94 2.63 28.38
CA MET A 251 -23.59 3.53 27.41
C MET A 251 -23.24 5.02 27.60
N ALA A 252 -22.27 5.36 28.47
CA ALA A 252 -21.76 6.74 28.53
C ALA A 252 -20.89 7.09 27.31
N ILE A 253 -20.31 6.09 26.65
CA ILE A 253 -19.84 6.25 25.27
C ILE A 253 -21.09 6.31 24.37
N PRO A 254 -21.23 7.33 23.52
CA PRO A 254 -22.36 7.44 22.61
C PRO A 254 -22.17 6.51 21.40
N TRP A 255 -22.20 5.19 21.63
CA TRP A 255 -21.85 4.17 20.64
C TRP A 255 -22.52 4.36 19.27
N TYR A 256 -23.82 4.65 19.25
CA TYR A 256 -24.58 4.84 18.02
C TYR A 256 -24.27 6.15 17.27
N ASP A 257 -23.56 7.11 17.87
CA ASP A 257 -23.12 8.32 17.15
C ASP A 257 -21.95 8.02 16.18
N PHE A 258 -21.33 6.84 16.29
CA PHE A 258 -20.24 6.38 15.43
C PHE A 258 -20.69 5.48 14.28
N ASP A 259 -22.00 5.26 14.12
CA ASP A 259 -22.63 4.65 12.94
C ASP A 259 -23.40 5.75 12.21
N THR A 260 -22.68 6.58 11.45
CA THR A 260 -23.24 7.80 10.87
C THR A 260 -24.04 7.53 9.60
N ASP A 261 -23.85 6.38 8.96
CA ASP A 261 -24.61 5.97 7.77
C ASP A 261 -25.71 4.92 8.06
N GLY A 262 -25.78 4.39 9.29
CA GLY A 262 -26.84 3.53 9.79
C GLY A 262 -26.74 2.08 9.30
N ASP A 263 -25.55 1.64 8.91
CA ASP A 263 -25.29 0.31 8.38
C ASP A 263 -25.04 -0.76 9.46
N GLY A 264 -25.04 -0.34 10.74
CA GLY A 264 -24.83 -1.19 11.90
C GLY A 264 -23.35 -1.41 12.25
N TRP A 265 -22.43 -0.65 11.66
CA TRP A 265 -21.01 -0.69 11.96
C TRP A 265 -20.51 0.62 12.57
N ILE A 266 -19.48 0.53 13.40
CA ILE A 266 -18.68 1.70 13.78
C ILE A 266 -17.87 2.13 12.55
N ASP A 267 -18.12 3.36 12.06
CA ASP A 267 -17.49 3.92 10.87
C ASP A 267 -15.96 4.03 11.00
N SER A 268 -15.49 4.44 12.18
CA SER A 268 -14.07 4.64 12.46
C SER A 268 -13.74 4.38 13.93
N LEU A 269 -13.03 3.28 14.18
CA LEU A 269 -12.44 2.95 15.47
C LEU A 269 -10.91 3.13 15.41
N MET A 270 -10.37 3.94 16.30
CA MET A 270 -8.94 4.06 16.56
C MET A 270 -8.62 3.46 17.93
N VAL A 271 -7.79 2.43 17.95
CA VAL A 271 -7.21 1.88 19.18
C VAL A 271 -5.82 2.48 19.31
N ILE A 272 -5.56 3.18 20.41
CA ILE A 272 -4.22 3.68 20.72
C ILE A 272 -3.73 2.90 21.93
N ARG A 273 -2.69 2.10 21.73
CA ARG A 273 -2.19 1.16 22.74
C ARG A 273 -0.94 1.69 23.43
N ALA A 274 -0.78 1.39 24.71
CA ALA A 274 0.37 1.80 25.50
C ALA A 274 1.69 1.22 24.92
N GLY A 275 2.78 1.95 25.11
CA GLY A 275 4.11 1.54 24.63
C GLY A 275 4.42 1.97 23.20
N GLN A 276 5.60 1.55 22.73
CA GLN A 276 6.18 1.98 21.45
C GLN A 276 5.83 1.03 20.30
N GLU A 277 5.88 1.54 19.07
CA GLU A 277 5.76 0.69 17.88
C GLU A 277 6.73 -0.49 17.86
N GLN A 278 6.30 -1.60 17.24
CA GLN A 278 7.18 -2.76 17.03
C GLN A 278 8.44 -2.41 16.25
N GLU A 279 8.44 -1.35 15.45
CA GLU A 279 9.66 -0.79 14.89
C GLU A 279 10.10 0.42 15.72
N PRO A 280 11.19 0.38 16.51
CA PRO A 280 12.30 -0.59 16.54
C PRO A 280 12.18 -1.66 17.65
N GLY A 281 11.04 -1.77 18.30
CA GLY A 281 10.79 -2.71 19.40
C GLY A 281 11.07 -4.20 19.13
N PRO A 282 11.07 -5.03 20.18
CA PRO A 282 11.09 -6.48 20.03
C PRO A 282 9.84 -6.98 19.33
N SER A 283 9.96 -8.14 18.69
CA SER A 283 8.95 -8.69 17.80
C SER A 283 7.69 -9.28 18.44
N TRP A 284 7.40 -8.84 19.65
CA TRP A 284 6.18 -9.16 20.36
C TRP A 284 5.39 -7.91 20.74
N MET A 285 5.96 -6.72 20.49
CA MET A 285 5.17 -5.49 20.44
C MET A 285 4.28 -5.52 19.22
N ILE A 286 3.15 -4.84 19.29
CA ILE A 286 2.19 -4.78 18.19
C ILE A 286 2.72 -3.86 17.10
N TRP A 287 2.58 -4.27 15.84
CA TRP A 287 2.87 -3.41 14.69
C TRP A 287 1.66 -2.51 14.38
N GLY A 288 1.86 -1.20 14.21
CA GLY A 288 0.80 -0.25 13.83
C GLY A 288 0.08 -0.62 12.52
N HIS A 289 -1.25 -0.72 12.53
CA HIS A 289 -2.01 -1.21 11.37
C HIS A 289 -3.47 -0.74 11.31
N SER A 290 -4.00 -0.65 10.09
CA SER A 290 -5.44 -0.74 9.78
C SER A 290 -5.84 -2.20 9.52
N TRP A 291 -7.00 -2.63 10.02
CA TRP A 291 -7.50 -4.00 9.86
C TRP A 291 -9.04 -4.09 9.97
N PHE A 292 -9.61 -5.29 9.79
CA PHE A 292 -11.01 -5.59 10.08
C PHE A 292 -11.23 -6.73 11.09
N VAL A 293 -12.03 -6.47 12.13
CA VAL A 293 -12.38 -7.45 13.16
C VAL A 293 -13.18 -8.62 12.58
N ASN A 294 -12.61 -9.83 12.64
CA ASN A 294 -13.30 -11.09 12.30
C ASN A 294 -14.13 -10.98 11.01
N TRP A 295 -13.49 -10.55 9.93
CA TRP A 295 -14.13 -10.31 8.65
C TRP A 295 -14.79 -11.60 8.08
N PRO A 296 -16.02 -11.52 7.50
CA PRO A 296 -16.88 -10.34 7.37
C PRO A 296 -17.85 -10.12 8.55
N GLU A 297 -17.85 -10.98 9.58
CA GLU A 297 -18.89 -10.99 10.61
C GLU A 297 -18.78 -9.84 11.62
N GLY A 298 -17.58 -9.33 11.90
CA GLY A 298 -17.38 -8.30 12.92
C GLY A 298 -17.50 -8.82 14.35
N TYR A 299 -17.62 -7.87 15.28
CA TYR A 299 -17.98 -8.14 16.67
C TYR A 299 -19.07 -7.19 17.15
N GLU A 300 -20.23 -7.72 17.56
CA GLU A 300 -21.33 -6.92 18.12
C GLU A 300 -20.99 -6.48 19.55
N ILE A 301 -20.72 -5.18 19.73
CA ILE A 301 -20.32 -4.60 21.03
C ILE A 301 -21.55 -4.16 21.85
N VAL A 302 -22.56 -3.61 21.18
CA VAL A 302 -23.87 -3.26 21.75
C VAL A 302 -24.96 -3.67 20.77
N PRO A 303 -26.22 -3.87 21.21
CA PRO A 303 -27.27 -4.41 20.36
C PRO A 303 -27.43 -3.68 19.02
N GLY A 304 -27.21 -4.38 17.91
CA GLY A 304 -27.34 -3.84 16.56
C GLY A 304 -26.16 -3.00 16.06
N LEU A 305 -25.05 -2.92 16.82
CA LEU A 305 -23.85 -2.19 16.42
C LEU A 305 -22.60 -3.06 16.55
N LYS A 306 -21.83 -3.14 15.46
CA LYS A 306 -20.63 -3.96 15.35
C LYS A 306 -19.36 -3.14 15.19
N ILE A 307 -18.28 -3.70 15.71
CA ILE A 307 -16.92 -3.32 15.38
C ILE A 307 -16.51 -4.14 14.16
N GLY A 308 -16.03 -3.45 13.13
CA GLY A 308 -15.49 -4.05 11.91
C GLY A 308 -14.15 -3.43 11.59
N PRO A 309 -14.09 -2.37 10.76
CA PRO A 309 -12.85 -1.66 10.48
C PRO A 309 -12.28 -1.01 11.75
N TYR A 310 -10.97 -1.13 11.96
CA TYR A 310 -10.27 -0.43 13.03
C TYR A 310 -8.82 -0.12 12.62
N THR A 311 -8.22 0.81 13.35
CA THR A 311 -6.78 1.11 13.31
C THR A 311 -6.19 0.89 14.70
N CYS A 312 -4.92 0.52 14.80
CA CYS A 312 -4.27 0.23 16.05
C CYS A 312 -2.85 0.79 16.06
N GLU A 313 -2.64 1.90 16.77
CA GLU A 313 -1.38 2.64 16.78
C GLU A 313 -0.76 2.67 18.17
N ALA A 314 0.57 2.82 18.24
CA ALA A 314 1.30 3.02 19.48
C ALA A 314 1.01 4.37 20.18
N GLU A 315 1.39 4.45 21.45
CA GLU A 315 1.22 5.63 22.31
C GLU A 315 2.02 6.83 21.80
N ASP A 316 3.20 6.61 21.21
CA ASP A 316 4.01 7.65 20.57
C ASP A 316 3.63 7.91 19.10
N GLY A 317 2.45 7.47 18.67
CA GLY A 317 1.88 7.75 17.37
C GLY A 317 1.83 9.25 17.05
N THR A 318 2.09 9.60 15.79
CA THR A 318 2.21 10.98 15.34
C THR A 318 1.08 11.39 14.42
N LEU A 319 0.88 12.69 14.20
CA LEU A 319 -0.18 13.20 13.33
C LEU A 319 -0.17 12.55 11.94
N GLY A 320 1.00 12.37 11.34
CA GLY A 320 1.16 11.78 10.03
C GLY A 320 0.71 10.33 9.99
N LEU A 321 1.06 9.54 11.00
CA LEU A 321 0.58 8.16 11.15
C LEU A 321 -0.94 8.13 11.31
N PHE A 322 -1.51 8.90 12.24
CA PHE A 322 -2.97 8.97 12.40
C PHE A 322 -3.70 9.46 11.15
N ALA A 323 -3.11 10.36 10.38
CA ALA A 323 -3.68 10.84 9.13
C ALA A 323 -3.65 9.77 8.03
N HIS A 324 -2.55 9.03 7.92
CA HIS A 324 -2.37 7.93 6.98
C HIS A 324 -3.37 6.80 7.26
N GLU A 325 -3.43 6.34 8.50
CA GLU A 325 -4.35 5.27 8.92
C GLU A 325 -5.81 5.68 8.77
N TYR A 326 -6.12 6.96 9.04
CA TYR A 326 -7.46 7.49 8.78
C TYR A 326 -7.79 7.57 7.28
N ALA A 327 -6.80 7.77 6.40
CA ALA A 327 -7.03 7.78 4.97
C ALA A 327 -7.42 6.39 4.44
N HIS A 328 -6.91 5.30 5.03
CA HIS A 328 -7.40 3.94 4.79
C HIS A 328 -8.88 3.77 5.20
N GLN A 329 -9.32 4.44 6.26
CA GLN A 329 -10.74 4.46 6.64
C GLN A 329 -11.61 5.21 5.61
N LEU A 330 -11.03 6.12 4.83
CA LEU A 330 -11.68 6.78 3.69
C LEU A 330 -11.59 5.97 2.39
N GLY A 331 -10.88 4.84 2.39
CA GLY A 331 -10.76 3.93 1.25
C GLY A 331 -9.57 4.21 0.33
N LEU A 332 -8.56 4.95 0.80
CA LEU A 332 -7.34 5.20 0.05
C LEU A 332 -6.30 4.07 0.25
N PRO A 333 -5.62 3.63 -0.82
CA PRO A 333 -4.59 2.60 -0.77
C PRO A 333 -3.26 3.12 -0.24
N ASP A 334 -2.37 2.19 0.12
CA ASP A 334 -0.96 2.49 0.21
C ASP A 334 -0.36 2.77 -1.16
N GLU A 335 0.44 3.85 -1.26
CA GLU A 335 1.08 4.30 -2.50
C GLU A 335 2.61 4.07 -2.49
N TYR A 336 3.15 3.46 -1.43
CA TYR A 336 4.52 2.94 -1.38
C TYR A 336 4.60 1.50 -1.94
N ASP A 337 5.82 0.96 -2.10
CA ASP A 337 6.01 -0.46 -2.44
C ASP A 337 5.80 -1.30 -1.18
N THR A 338 4.69 -2.04 -1.10
CA THR A 338 4.28 -2.79 0.10
C THR A 338 5.10 -4.06 0.31
N THR A 339 5.83 -4.52 -0.72
CA THR A 339 6.79 -5.62 -0.59
C THR A 339 8.11 -5.17 0.00
N TYR A 340 8.45 -3.89 -0.15
CA TYR A 340 9.74 -3.30 0.19
C TYR A 340 10.95 -3.94 -0.49
N LEU A 341 10.69 -4.69 -1.57
CA LEU A 341 11.72 -5.15 -2.51
C LEU A 341 12.17 -3.99 -3.43
N GLY A 342 11.43 -2.89 -3.42
CA GLY A 342 11.71 -1.67 -4.15
C GLY A 342 11.26 -0.42 -3.40
N GLU A 343 11.23 0.69 -4.13
CA GLU A 343 10.71 1.97 -3.65
C GLU A 343 9.91 2.61 -4.78
N SER A 344 8.62 2.81 -4.57
CA SER A 344 7.74 3.39 -5.58
C SER A 344 8.08 4.87 -5.83
N PRO A 345 7.82 5.38 -7.05
CA PRO A 345 8.05 6.77 -7.41
C PRO A 345 6.93 7.68 -6.85
N THR A 346 6.70 7.66 -5.54
CA THR A 346 5.76 8.56 -4.83
C THR A 346 6.48 9.31 -3.71
N GLY A 347 7.31 8.61 -2.94
CA GLY A 347 8.23 9.20 -1.96
C GLY A 347 7.55 10.10 -0.93
N PHE A 348 8.12 11.27 -0.65
CA PHE A 348 7.60 12.22 0.33
C PHE A 348 6.40 13.05 -0.16
N LEU A 349 5.98 12.89 -1.43
CA LEU A 349 5.04 13.82 -2.08
C LEU A 349 3.56 13.44 -1.89
N THR A 350 3.28 12.38 -1.14
CA THR A 350 1.93 11.93 -0.78
C THR A 350 1.90 11.41 0.66
N LEU A 351 0.79 11.67 1.36
CA LEU A 351 0.50 11.10 2.68
C LEU A 351 0.50 9.58 2.66
N MET A 352 0.01 8.97 1.57
CA MET A 352 -0.12 7.52 1.41
C MET A 352 1.23 6.82 1.11
N SER A 353 2.35 7.52 1.33
CA SER A 353 3.72 7.03 1.16
C SER A 353 4.62 7.60 2.26
N SER A 354 5.89 7.90 1.95
CA SER A 354 6.83 8.45 2.93
C SER A 354 6.42 9.84 3.45
N GLY A 355 5.47 10.53 2.80
CA GLY A 355 5.00 11.85 3.21
C GLY A 355 4.33 11.87 4.59
N MET A 356 3.83 10.74 5.09
CA MET A 356 3.35 10.63 6.47
C MET A 356 4.45 10.92 7.50
N TRP A 357 5.71 10.64 7.18
CA TRP A 357 6.84 10.70 8.13
C TRP A 357 7.59 12.03 8.12
N LEU A 358 7.11 13.05 7.42
CA LEU A 358 7.80 14.34 7.37
C LEU A 358 7.90 15.01 8.76
N PRO A 359 9.03 15.68 9.05
CA PRO A 359 9.34 16.17 10.37
C PRO A 359 8.54 17.42 10.74
N GLY A 360 8.26 17.55 12.03
CA GLY A 360 7.59 18.73 12.59
C GLY A 360 8.04 19.05 14.01
N PRO A 361 7.69 20.25 14.51
CA PRO A 361 8.05 20.69 15.85
C PRO A 361 7.27 19.94 16.92
N THR A 362 7.96 19.45 17.94
CA THR A 362 7.36 18.75 19.10
C THR A 362 7.07 19.73 20.24
N PRO A 363 6.17 19.38 21.19
CA PRO A 363 5.83 20.24 22.33
C PRO A 363 7.03 20.65 23.21
N ASP A 364 8.05 19.80 23.30
CA ASP A 364 9.29 20.04 24.03
C ASP A 364 10.32 20.91 23.27
N GLY A 365 9.97 21.38 22.07
CA GLY A 365 10.80 22.26 21.24
C GLY A 365 11.84 21.55 20.37
N ARG A 366 11.84 20.20 20.34
CA ARG A 366 12.60 19.41 19.37
C ARG A 366 11.89 19.37 18.02
N THR A 367 12.42 18.54 17.12
CA THR A 367 11.78 18.12 15.89
C THR A 367 11.73 16.60 15.91
N ALA A 368 10.63 16.00 15.46
CA ALA A 368 10.50 14.56 15.30
C ALA A 368 9.83 14.24 13.97
N LEU A 369 10.05 13.02 13.46
CA LEU A 369 9.40 12.54 12.25
C LEU A 369 7.90 12.33 12.49
N GLY A 370 7.11 12.40 11.43
CA GLY A 370 5.67 12.15 11.46
C GLY A 370 4.80 13.25 12.08
N VAL A 371 5.39 14.30 12.64
CA VAL A 371 4.65 15.38 13.29
C VAL A 371 3.98 16.34 12.28
N SER A 372 4.47 16.43 11.05
CA SER A 372 3.93 17.32 10.02
C SER A 372 3.89 16.63 8.67
N PRO A 373 2.83 15.86 8.36
CA PRO A 373 2.75 15.11 7.12
C PRO A 373 2.67 16.01 5.88
N ALA A 374 3.04 15.44 4.73
CA ALA A 374 2.75 16.04 3.42
C ALA A 374 1.24 16.07 3.16
N HIS A 375 0.83 16.82 2.14
CA HIS A 375 -0.51 16.66 1.58
C HIS A 375 -0.68 15.26 0.95
N MET A 376 -1.94 14.80 0.92
CA MET A 376 -2.38 13.76 0.00
C MET A 376 -2.06 14.18 -1.44
N ASP A 377 -1.93 13.21 -2.35
CA ASP A 377 -1.72 13.57 -3.74
C ASP A 377 -3.02 14.08 -4.41
N VAL A 378 -2.94 14.43 -5.69
CA VAL A 378 -4.11 14.93 -6.42
C VAL A 378 -5.13 13.83 -6.74
N TRP A 379 -4.69 12.58 -6.86
CA TRP A 379 -5.54 11.44 -7.15
C TRP A 379 -6.39 11.07 -5.93
N ASP A 380 -5.79 11.00 -4.74
CA ASP A 380 -6.46 10.83 -3.45
C ASP A 380 -7.62 11.83 -3.32
N LYS A 381 -7.33 13.11 -3.50
CA LYS A 381 -8.32 14.20 -3.41
C LYS A 381 -9.38 14.11 -4.52
N TYR A 382 -9.00 13.60 -5.69
CA TYR A 382 -9.91 13.40 -6.80
C TYR A 382 -10.91 12.29 -6.48
N VAL A 383 -10.45 11.12 -6.06
CA VAL A 383 -11.31 9.96 -5.79
C VAL A 383 -12.21 10.15 -4.57
N LEU A 384 -11.78 10.96 -3.59
CA LEU A 384 -12.62 11.42 -2.47
C LEU A 384 -13.61 12.54 -2.86
N GLY A 385 -13.59 12.99 -4.12
CA GLY A 385 -14.45 14.04 -4.67
C GLY A 385 -14.19 15.44 -4.10
N TRP A 386 -13.04 15.66 -3.45
CA TRP A 386 -12.67 16.98 -2.90
C TRP A 386 -12.32 18.01 -3.98
N LEU A 387 -12.02 17.52 -5.18
CA LEU A 387 -11.74 18.32 -6.37
C LEU A 387 -12.96 18.56 -7.28
N ASN A 388 -14.16 18.11 -6.89
CA ASN A 388 -15.38 18.30 -7.67
C ASN A 388 -15.64 19.77 -8.02
N GLY A 389 -15.88 20.04 -9.30
CA GLY A 389 -16.03 21.37 -9.88
C GLY A 389 -14.72 22.17 -10.03
N ALA A 390 -13.57 21.58 -9.71
CA ALA A 390 -12.24 22.21 -9.79
C ALA A 390 -11.24 21.42 -10.66
N THR A 391 -11.68 20.36 -11.32
CA THR A 391 -10.84 19.56 -12.24
C THR A 391 -11.12 19.96 -13.68
N ALA A 392 -10.07 20.24 -14.45
CA ALA A 392 -10.15 20.35 -15.90
C ALA A 392 -9.96 18.97 -16.53
N TYR A 393 -10.98 18.48 -17.23
CA TYR A 393 -10.94 17.19 -17.92
C TYR A 393 -10.56 17.36 -19.38
N ILE A 394 -9.59 16.57 -19.82
CA ILE A 394 -9.10 16.51 -21.19
C ILE A 394 -9.10 15.05 -21.61
N THR A 395 -9.54 14.76 -22.83
CA THR A 395 -9.47 13.41 -23.41
C THR A 395 -8.55 13.45 -24.60
N TYR A 396 -7.63 12.49 -24.67
CA TYR A 396 -6.75 12.28 -25.80
C TYR A 396 -6.89 10.84 -26.29
N ASP A 397 -7.30 10.65 -27.54
CA ASP A 397 -7.48 9.33 -28.16
C ASP A 397 -6.20 8.81 -28.85
N GLY A 398 -5.07 9.46 -28.58
CA GLY A 398 -3.76 9.14 -29.16
C GLY A 398 -3.67 9.51 -30.65
N LYS A 399 -4.66 10.23 -31.18
CA LYS A 399 -4.77 10.66 -32.56
C LYS A 399 -5.22 12.12 -32.63
N GLY A 400 -4.74 12.86 -33.62
CA GLY A 400 -5.09 14.27 -33.76
C GLY A 400 -4.44 15.18 -32.70
N ALA A 401 -4.75 16.48 -32.79
CA ALA A 401 -4.07 17.50 -32.00
C ALA A 401 -4.83 17.81 -30.71
N VAL A 402 -4.15 17.65 -29.57
CA VAL A 402 -4.51 18.33 -28.32
C VAL A 402 -3.96 19.75 -28.42
N ASN A 403 -4.74 20.75 -28.02
CA ASN A 403 -4.27 22.14 -27.94
C ASN A 403 -5.11 22.93 -26.93
N SER A 404 -4.80 22.77 -25.65
CA SER A 404 -5.58 23.32 -24.55
C SER A 404 -4.68 24.09 -23.59
N VAL A 405 -5.05 25.32 -23.25
CA VAL A 405 -4.37 26.10 -22.21
C VAL A 405 -5.27 26.18 -20.97
N VAL A 406 -4.76 25.71 -19.84
CA VAL A 406 -5.47 25.67 -18.56
C VAL A 406 -4.72 26.51 -17.53
N SER A 407 -5.39 27.49 -16.93
CA SER A 407 -4.86 28.19 -15.76
C SER A 407 -5.27 27.43 -14.50
N MET A 408 -4.31 26.76 -13.85
CA MET A 408 -4.51 26.06 -12.58
C MET A 408 -3.99 26.87 -11.40
N SER A 409 -4.57 26.64 -10.23
CA SER A 409 -4.11 27.13 -8.92
C SER A 409 -3.52 25.98 -8.12
N GLN A 410 -2.73 26.29 -7.09
CA GLN A 410 -2.40 25.30 -6.05
C GLN A 410 -3.68 24.67 -5.49
N VAL A 411 -3.61 23.43 -5.01
CA VAL A 411 -4.82 22.69 -4.62
C VAL A 411 -5.43 23.28 -3.33
N GLU A 412 -4.63 23.44 -2.30
CA GLU A 412 -5.06 23.86 -0.97
C GLU A 412 -5.16 25.38 -0.87
N GLY A 413 -6.23 25.85 -0.22
CA GLY A 413 -6.41 27.28 0.07
C GLY A 413 -6.70 28.18 -1.13
N SER A 414 -6.96 27.61 -2.32
CA SER A 414 -7.21 28.37 -3.56
C SER A 414 -8.56 28.06 -4.21
N LYS A 415 -8.98 28.95 -5.11
CA LYS A 415 -10.19 28.81 -5.94
C LYS A 415 -9.83 28.59 -7.41
N GLY A 416 -10.82 28.11 -8.17
CA GLY A 416 -10.70 27.86 -9.61
C GLY A 416 -10.28 26.43 -9.92
N ILE A 417 -9.72 26.22 -11.11
CA ILE A 417 -9.17 24.92 -11.51
C ILE A 417 -7.92 24.62 -10.67
N ARG A 418 -7.85 23.41 -10.13
CA ARG A 418 -6.79 22.96 -9.20
C ARG A 418 -6.18 21.63 -9.61
N ALA A 419 -6.87 20.87 -10.45
CA ALA A 419 -6.33 19.67 -11.08
C ALA A 419 -6.58 19.67 -12.59
N ILE A 420 -5.71 18.99 -13.31
CA ILE A 420 -5.90 18.68 -14.73
C ILE A 420 -5.83 17.16 -14.87
N LYS A 421 -6.87 16.55 -15.44
CA LYS A 421 -6.93 15.11 -15.69
C LYS A 421 -6.99 14.86 -17.19
N VAL A 422 -6.02 14.11 -17.70
CA VAL A 422 -5.89 13.76 -19.12
C VAL A 422 -6.15 12.29 -19.29
N GLU A 423 -7.36 11.96 -19.75
CA GLU A 423 -7.76 10.59 -20.09
C GLU A 423 -7.05 10.16 -21.38
N LEU A 424 -6.39 8.99 -21.35
CA LEU A 424 -5.59 8.45 -22.45
C LEU A 424 -6.32 7.28 -23.13
N PRO A 425 -5.87 6.85 -24.33
CA PRO A 425 -6.41 5.67 -24.98
C PRO A 425 -6.10 4.44 -24.15
N ALA A 426 -7.08 3.57 -23.91
CA ALA A 426 -6.83 2.38 -23.10
C ALA A 426 -5.64 1.56 -23.62
N GLN A 427 -4.75 1.17 -22.70
CA GLN A 427 -3.52 0.47 -22.99
C GLN A 427 -3.83 -1.01 -23.27
N ALA A 428 -3.44 -1.48 -24.46
CA ALA A 428 -3.42 -2.91 -24.73
C ALA A 428 -2.25 -3.56 -23.97
N ALA A 429 -2.52 -4.53 -23.11
CA ALA A 429 -1.50 -5.37 -22.48
C ALA A 429 -1.72 -6.83 -22.86
N SER A 430 -0.67 -7.52 -23.32
CA SER A 430 -0.72 -8.95 -23.55
C SER A 430 -0.79 -9.67 -22.21
N LEU A 431 -1.94 -10.27 -21.89
CA LEU A 431 -2.05 -11.22 -20.79
C LEU A 431 -1.42 -12.52 -21.28
N PRO A 432 -0.49 -13.17 -20.57
CA PRO A 432 0.24 -14.35 -21.06
C PRO A 432 -0.61 -15.62 -21.02
N LEU A 433 -1.82 -15.56 -21.58
CA LEU A 433 -2.73 -16.69 -21.70
C LEU A 433 -2.12 -17.77 -22.59
N PRO A 434 -2.30 -19.06 -22.24
CA PRO A 434 -1.78 -20.15 -23.05
C PRO A 434 -2.41 -20.14 -24.45
N THR A 435 -1.70 -20.72 -25.41
CA THR A 435 -2.26 -20.93 -26.76
C THR A 435 -3.47 -21.86 -26.68
N PRO A 436 -4.66 -21.50 -27.21
CA PRO A 436 -5.84 -22.35 -27.23
C PRO A 436 -5.50 -23.79 -27.59
N ARG A 437 -6.11 -24.73 -26.88
CA ARG A 437 -5.77 -26.14 -27.00
C ARG A 437 -6.12 -26.64 -28.40
N SER A 438 -7.23 -26.17 -28.95
CA SER A 438 -7.62 -26.38 -30.33
C SER A 438 -8.13 -25.06 -30.94
N GLY A 439 -8.21 -24.99 -32.27
CA GLY A 439 -8.70 -23.79 -32.95
C GLY A 439 -7.89 -22.51 -32.69
N GLU A 440 -8.59 -21.37 -32.73
CA GLU A 440 -8.02 -20.02 -32.55
C GLU A 440 -8.47 -19.37 -31.23
N TYR A 441 -9.58 -19.84 -30.64
CA TYR A 441 -10.21 -19.24 -29.47
C TYR A 441 -10.31 -20.21 -28.31
N GLN A 442 -10.37 -19.65 -27.10
CA GLN A 442 -10.72 -20.31 -25.85
C GLN A 442 -11.72 -19.43 -25.10
N TRP A 443 -12.55 -20.03 -24.25
CA TRP A 443 -13.34 -19.25 -23.30
C TRP A 443 -12.40 -18.76 -22.21
N TYR A 444 -12.48 -17.48 -21.88
CA TYR A 444 -11.66 -16.86 -20.85
C TYR A 444 -12.54 -16.08 -19.88
N SER A 445 -12.38 -16.31 -18.58
CA SER A 445 -13.15 -15.65 -17.52
C SER A 445 -12.93 -14.14 -17.41
N GLY A 446 -11.90 -13.62 -18.08
CA GLY A 446 -11.46 -12.24 -17.94
C GLY A 446 -10.39 -12.09 -16.87
N TYR A 447 -9.51 -11.10 -17.05
CA TYR A 447 -8.63 -10.63 -15.99
C TYR A 447 -9.39 -9.56 -15.21
N LYS A 448 -9.47 -9.76 -13.90
CA LYS A 448 -9.91 -8.71 -13.00
C LYS A 448 -8.67 -7.85 -12.72
N PRO A 449 -8.62 -6.59 -13.18
CA PRO A 449 -7.54 -5.71 -12.79
C PRO A 449 -7.49 -5.69 -11.29
N ASP A 450 -6.29 -5.87 -10.79
CA ASP A 450 -6.05 -5.75 -9.39
C ASP A 450 -6.46 -4.33 -8.98
N ILE A 451 -7.43 -4.29 -8.09
CA ILE A 451 -7.81 -3.08 -7.41
C ILE A 451 -7.72 -3.49 -5.95
N THR A 452 -6.48 -3.67 -5.50
CA THR A 452 -6.06 -4.36 -4.26
C THR A 452 -6.71 -3.86 -2.99
N ASP A 453 -7.51 -2.78 -3.03
CA ASP A 453 -8.26 -2.31 -1.86
C ASP A 453 -9.78 -2.35 -2.01
N VAL A 454 -10.32 -2.69 -3.16
CA VAL A 454 -11.67 -2.26 -3.55
C VAL A 454 -12.75 -3.30 -3.35
N LEU A 455 -12.34 -4.50 -3.02
CA LEU A 455 -13.23 -5.53 -2.56
C LEU A 455 -12.47 -6.19 -1.43
N THR A 456 -13.02 -6.26 -0.24
CA THR A 456 -12.60 -7.31 0.69
C THR A 456 -13.88 -8.02 1.17
N GLY A 457 -13.74 -9.33 1.40
CA GLY A 457 -14.70 -10.43 1.16
C GLY A 457 -16.13 -10.38 1.72
N ALA A 458 -17.09 -9.93 0.93
CA ALA A 458 -18.48 -10.40 1.03
C ALA A 458 -19.14 -10.39 -0.35
N GLU A 459 -18.66 -9.51 -1.23
CA GLU A 459 -18.95 -9.56 -2.65
C GLU A 459 -17.89 -10.41 -3.34
N THR A 460 -18.19 -11.70 -3.43
CA THR A 460 -17.51 -12.57 -4.38
C THR A 460 -17.92 -12.15 -5.80
N SER A 461 -16.92 -11.87 -6.65
CA SER A 461 -17.15 -11.71 -8.08
C SER A 461 -17.42 -13.09 -8.66
N SER A 462 -18.61 -13.30 -9.22
CA SER A 462 -19.01 -14.55 -9.83
C SER A 462 -19.17 -14.35 -11.33
N TYR A 463 -18.23 -14.84 -12.13
CA TYR A 463 -18.34 -14.87 -13.59
C TYR A 463 -18.88 -16.23 -14.02
N ILE A 464 -20.06 -16.23 -14.63
CA ILE A 464 -20.84 -17.44 -14.91
C ILE A 464 -21.03 -17.60 -16.42
N LEU A 465 -20.76 -18.80 -16.91
CA LEU A 465 -21.01 -19.25 -18.28
C LEU A 465 -21.93 -20.48 -18.24
N THR A 466 -23.21 -20.32 -18.59
CA THR A 466 -24.24 -21.38 -18.52
C THR A 466 -24.70 -21.81 -19.90
N THR A 467 -24.86 -23.12 -20.14
CA THR A 467 -25.39 -23.63 -21.41
C THR A 467 -26.76 -23.01 -21.69
N LYS A 468 -26.97 -22.47 -22.90
CA LYS A 468 -28.21 -21.76 -23.24
C LYS A 468 -29.43 -22.68 -23.31
N ASN A 469 -29.22 -23.92 -23.73
CA ASN A 469 -30.27 -24.95 -23.82
C ASN A 469 -29.92 -26.14 -22.93
N PRO A 470 -30.91 -26.79 -22.29
CA PRO A 470 -30.68 -28.04 -21.57
C PRO A 470 -30.15 -29.16 -22.47
N ILE A 471 -29.29 -30.00 -21.90
CA ILE A 471 -28.70 -31.19 -22.53
C ILE A 471 -29.38 -32.42 -21.94
N HIS A 472 -29.98 -33.26 -22.79
CA HIS A 472 -30.59 -34.50 -22.34
C HIS A 472 -29.53 -35.55 -22.00
N ILE A 473 -29.52 -36.05 -20.77
CA ILE A 473 -28.63 -37.12 -20.32
C ILE A 473 -29.33 -38.47 -20.48
N PRO A 474 -28.82 -39.39 -21.33
CA PRO A 474 -29.44 -40.70 -21.52
C PRO A 474 -29.49 -41.53 -20.23
N ALA A 475 -30.38 -42.52 -20.17
CA ALA A 475 -30.51 -43.43 -19.04
C ALA A 475 -29.22 -44.20 -18.70
N ALA A 476 -28.33 -44.41 -19.67
CA ALA A 476 -27.03 -45.04 -19.46
C ALA A 476 -25.97 -44.10 -18.85
N GLY A 477 -26.30 -42.84 -18.61
CA GLY A 477 -25.37 -41.81 -18.15
C GLY A 477 -24.59 -41.13 -19.27
N ALA A 478 -23.81 -40.13 -18.88
CA ALA A 478 -22.92 -39.36 -19.73
C ALA A 478 -21.72 -38.86 -18.94
N LYS A 479 -20.75 -38.28 -19.62
CA LYS A 479 -19.62 -37.56 -19.03
C LYS A 479 -19.42 -36.22 -19.72
N LEU A 480 -18.99 -35.23 -18.96
CA LEU A 480 -18.48 -33.96 -19.45
C LEU A 480 -16.96 -34.04 -19.52
N THR A 481 -16.36 -33.61 -20.62
CA THR A 481 -14.91 -33.48 -20.80
C THR A 481 -14.58 -32.11 -21.37
N PHE A 482 -13.54 -31.46 -20.87
CA PHE A 482 -13.06 -30.18 -21.38
C PHE A 482 -11.58 -30.02 -21.01
N TYR A 483 -10.85 -29.21 -21.75
CA TYR A 483 -9.53 -28.75 -21.35
C TYR A 483 -9.65 -27.44 -20.59
N GLU A 484 -8.83 -27.28 -19.57
CA GLU A 484 -8.74 -26.05 -18.81
C GLU A 484 -7.31 -25.67 -18.51
N TRP A 485 -7.09 -24.37 -18.41
CA TRP A 485 -5.91 -23.78 -17.78
C TRP A 485 -6.40 -22.71 -16.84
N TYR A 486 -5.84 -22.67 -15.63
CA TYR A 486 -6.25 -21.73 -14.60
C TYR A 486 -5.03 -21.24 -13.82
N ASP A 487 -5.10 -19.99 -13.43
CA ASP A 487 -4.20 -19.29 -12.52
C ASP A 487 -5.06 -18.37 -11.68
N ILE A 488 -5.49 -18.87 -10.53
CA ILE A 488 -6.45 -18.23 -9.61
C ILE A 488 -5.92 -18.38 -8.18
N GLU A 489 -6.22 -17.44 -7.29
CA GLU A 489 -5.66 -17.44 -5.94
C GLU A 489 -5.98 -18.74 -5.18
N GLU A 490 -4.95 -19.39 -4.64
CA GLU A 490 -5.08 -20.69 -4.00
C GLU A 490 -5.85 -20.58 -2.68
N TYR A 491 -6.96 -21.32 -2.58
CA TYR A 491 -7.88 -21.40 -1.44
C TYR A 491 -8.78 -20.20 -1.15
N TYR A 492 -8.67 -19.13 -1.94
CA TYR A 492 -9.53 -17.95 -1.87
C TYR A 492 -10.46 -17.89 -3.10
N ASP A 493 -9.88 -18.01 -4.29
CA ASP A 493 -10.60 -18.05 -5.56
C ASP A 493 -10.92 -19.50 -5.97
N PHE A 494 -12.13 -19.70 -6.51
CA PHE A 494 -12.58 -21.01 -6.94
C PHE A 494 -13.33 -21.02 -8.28
N GLY A 495 -12.88 -21.89 -9.18
CA GLY A 495 -13.67 -22.36 -10.32
C GLY A 495 -14.60 -23.51 -9.93
N PHE A 496 -15.86 -23.46 -10.37
CA PHE A 496 -16.84 -24.53 -10.17
C PHE A 496 -17.45 -24.96 -11.49
N VAL A 497 -17.62 -26.27 -11.66
CA VAL A 497 -18.43 -26.86 -12.73
C VAL A 497 -19.70 -27.42 -12.11
N GLU A 498 -20.84 -26.87 -12.47
CA GLU A 498 -22.09 -27.13 -11.77
C GLU A 498 -23.19 -27.57 -12.72
N VAL A 499 -24.08 -28.43 -12.24
CA VAL A 499 -25.22 -28.97 -12.99
C VAL A 499 -26.52 -28.60 -12.31
N SER A 500 -27.51 -28.19 -13.11
CA SER A 500 -28.88 -28.00 -12.68
C SER A 500 -29.81 -28.95 -13.43
N SER A 501 -30.69 -29.64 -12.71
CA SER A 501 -31.76 -30.49 -13.30
C SER A 501 -33.17 -29.91 -13.10
N ASP A 502 -33.26 -28.64 -12.72
CA ASP A 502 -34.50 -27.93 -12.41
C ASP A 502 -34.54 -26.55 -13.09
N ASN A 503 -33.97 -26.48 -14.29
CA ASN A 503 -33.94 -25.28 -15.13
C ASN A 503 -33.28 -24.06 -14.45
N GLY A 504 -32.21 -24.31 -13.69
CA GLY A 504 -31.36 -23.29 -13.09
C GLY A 504 -31.79 -22.80 -11.70
N MET A 505 -32.83 -23.39 -11.09
CA MET A 505 -33.28 -23.01 -9.74
C MET A 505 -32.30 -23.47 -8.66
N SER A 506 -31.71 -24.64 -8.81
CA SER A 506 -30.66 -25.16 -7.94
C SER A 506 -29.50 -25.75 -8.75
N TRP A 507 -28.31 -25.72 -8.15
CA TRP A 507 -27.05 -26.11 -8.78
C TRP A 507 -26.25 -27.00 -7.84
N SER A 508 -25.55 -27.98 -8.42
CA SER A 508 -24.66 -28.88 -7.69
C SER A 508 -23.30 -28.95 -8.37
N ALA A 509 -22.22 -28.70 -7.61
CA ALA A 509 -20.86 -28.78 -8.11
C ALA A 509 -20.43 -30.25 -8.33
N LEU A 510 -19.88 -30.53 -9.50
CA LEU A 510 -19.41 -31.86 -9.88
C LEU A 510 -18.00 -32.12 -9.33
N PRO A 511 -17.74 -33.31 -8.76
CA PRO A 511 -16.37 -33.72 -8.45
C PRO A 511 -15.61 -34.01 -9.74
N GLY A 512 -14.37 -33.54 -9.80
CA GLY A 512 -13.43 -33.76 -10.89
C GLY A 512 -12.06 -34.21 -10.37
N ARG A 513 -11.10 -34.34 -11.28
CA ARG A 513 -9.72 -34.67 -10.93
C ARG A 513 -9.00 -33.50 -10.25
N TYR A 514 -9.31 -32.27 -10.63
CA TYR A 514 -8.64 -31.06 -10.15
C TYR A 514 -9.49 -30.28 -9.13
N THR A 515 -10.57 -30.87 -8.63
CA THR A 515 -11.43 -30.27 -7.61
C THR A 515 -10.99 -30.66 -6.19
N THR A 516 -11.14 -29.75 -5.23
CA THR A 516 -10.92 -29.95 -3.79
C THR A 516 -12.16 -29.61 -2.97
N ASN A 517 -12.25 -30.20 -1.77
CA ASN A 517 -13.21 -29.82 -0.74
C ASN A 517 -12.55 -29.04 0.41
N GLU A 518 -11.25 -28.75 0.30
CA GLU A 518 -10.55 -27.91 1.26
C GLU A 518 -11.11 -26.49 1.21
N ASN A 519 -11.39 -25.94 2.39
CA ASN A 519 -12.00 -24.63 2.55
C ASN A 519 -11.44 -23.88 3.78
N PRO A 520 -10.12 -23.63 3.84
CA PRO A 520 -9.52 -23.00 5.02
C PRO A 520 -10.04 -21.58 5.27
N PHE A 521 -10.47 -20.88 4.22
CA PHE A 521 -10.86 -19.46 4.27
C PHE A 521 -12.33 -19.20 3.90
N GLY A 522 -13.16 -20.25 3.79
CA GLY A 522 -14.61 -20.11 3.57
C GLY A 522 -15.08 -19.95 2.12
N GLY A 523 -14.19 -19.77 1.13
CA GLY A 523 -14.53 -19.55 -0.29
C GLY A 523 -15.04 -20.77 -1.08
N ASN A 524 -14.83 -22.00 -0.59
CA ASN A 524 -15.19 -23.22 -1.31
C ASN A 524 -16.55 -23.80 -0.88
N THR A 525 -17.54 -23.77 -1.77
CA THR A 525 -18.86 -24.39 -1.54
C THR A 525 -18.88 -25.92 -1.79
N GLY A 526 -17.72 -26.52 -2.09
CA GLY A 526 -17.53 -27.94 -2.39
C GLY A 526 -17.14 -28.19 -3.84
N ASN A 527 -16.23 -29.14 -4.06
CA ASN A 527 -15.67 -29.52 -5.37
C ASN A 527 -15.13 -28.33 -6.20
N GLY A 528 -14.50 -27.35 -5.56
CA GLY A 528 -13.91 -26.19 -6.24
C GLY A 528 -12.52 -26.48 -6.84
N ILE A 529 -12.18 -25.79 -7.92
CA ILE A 529 -10.85 -25.76 -8.56
C ILE A 529 -10.14 -24.50 -8.08
N THR A 530 -8.89 -24.58 -7.65
CA THR A 530 -8.14 -23.43 -7.12
C THR A 530 -6.63 -23.55 -7.40
N GLY A 531 -5.88 -22.45 -7.23
CA GLY A 531 -4.45 -22.38 -7.49
C GLY A 531 -4.09 -22.23 -8.97
N ALA A 532 -2.93 -22.77 -9.37
CA ALA A 532 -2.43 -22.65 -10.74
C ALA A 532 -2.12 -24.00 -11.39
N SER A 533 -2.71 -24.28 -12.56
CA SER A 533 -2.50 -25.52 -13.31
C SER A 533 -1.16 -25.55 -14.06
N LYS A 534 -0.58 -24.37 -14.34
CA LYS A 534 0.66 -24.11 -15.10
C LYS A 534 0.69 -24.60 -16.56
N ARG A 535 -0.29 -25.40 -16.98
CA ARG A 535 -0.48 -25.96 -18.33
C ARG A 535 -1.94 -26.38 -18.52
N TYR A 536 -2.36 -26.61 -19.76
CA TYR A 536 -3.67 -27.23 -19.98
C TYR A 536 -3.73 -28.61 -19.33
N VAL A 537 -4.83 -28.85 -18.65
CA VAL A 537 -5.20 -30.14 -18.09
C VAL A 537 -6.55 -30.56 -18.67
N LEU A 538 -6.75 -31.87 -18.82
CA LEU A 538 -8.01 -32.46 -19.25
C LEU A 538 -8.81 -32.83 -18.01
N GLU A 539 -10.02 -32.30 -17.90
CA GLU A 539 -10.97 -32.64 -16.85
C GLU A 539 -12.05 -33.59 -17.39
N THR A 540 -12.54 -34.48 -16.53
CA THR A 540 -13.58 -35.45 -16.88
C THR A 540 -14.51 -35.66 -15.70
N MET A 541 -15.76 -35.25 -15.85
CA MET A 541 -16.76 -35.27 -14.79
C MET A 541 -17.93 -36.18 -15.15
N ASP A 542 -18.36 -37.00 -14.19
CA ASP A 542 -19.45 -37.96 -14.36
C ASP A 542 -20.82 -37.26 -14.24
N LEU A 543 -21.72 -37.55 -15.18
CA LEU A 543 -23.09 -37.05 -15.19
C LEU A 543 -24.12 -38.18 -14.96
N THR A 544 -23.68 -39.38 -14.60
CA THR A 544 -24.56 -40.55 -14.42
C THR A 544 -25.66 -40.31 -13.38
N ALA A 545 -25.41 -39.49 -12.35
CA ALA A 545 -26.44 -39.10 -11.37
C ALA A 545 -27.65 -38.35 -11.97
N TYR A 546 -27.50 -37.83 -13.19
CA TYR A 546 -28.53 -37.09 -13.92
C TYR A 546 -29.15 -37.90 -15.06
N ALA A 547 -28.90 -39.21 -15.13
CA ALA A 547 -29.45 -40.09 -16.15
C ALA A 547 -30.98 -39.96 -16.29
N GLY A 548 -31.45 -39.78 -17.52
CA GLY A 548 -32.84 -39.58 -17.87
C GLY A 548 -33.39 -38.17 -17.68
N LYS A 549 -32.55 -37.19 -17.28
CA LYS A 549 -32.94 -35.80 -17.06
C LYS A 549 -32.37 -34.88 -18.13
N ASP A 550 -33.04 -33.76 -18.36
CA ASP A 550 -32.47 -32.61 -19.06
C ASP A 550 -31.72 -31.74 -18.04
N VAL A 551 -30.48 -31.37 -18.37
CA VAL A 551 -29.62 -30.60 -17.45
C VAL A 551 -29.02 -29.36 -18.09
N LEU A 552 -28.84 -28.31 -17.30
CA LEU A 552 -27.97 -27.20 -17.64
C LEU A 552 -26.60 -27.42 -16.99
N ILE A 553 -25.54 -27.01 -17.68
CA ILE A 553 -24.17 -27.02 -17.17
C ILE A 553 -23.71 -25.56 -17.06
N ARG A 554 -23.07 -25.18 -15.96
CA ARG A 554 -22.41 -23.87 -15.83
C ARG A 554 -20.98 -24.00 -15.34
N PHE A 555 -20.14 -23.11 -15.85
CA PHE A 555 -18.81 -22.83 -15.31
C PHE A 555 -18.89 -21.51 -14.56
N ARG A 556 -18.52 -21.51 -13.28
CA ARG A 556 -18.55 -20.34 -12.42
C ARG A 556 -17.18 -20.11 -11.82
N LEU A 557 -16.52 -19.02 -12.19
CA LEU A 557 -15.37 -18.53 -11.45
C LEU A 557 -15.88 -17.61 -10.35
N THR A 558 -15.46 -17.88 -9.12
CA THR A 558 -15.74 -17.05 -7.95
C THR A 558 -14.43 -16.50 -7.46
N GLN A 559 -14.30 -15.18 -7.40
CA GLN A 559 -13.09 -14.52 -6.96
C GLN A 559 -13.36 -13.62 -5.77
N ASP A 560 -12.38 -13.55 -4.89
CA ASP A 560 -12.42 -12.69 -3.72
C ASP A 560 -12.02 -11.25 -4.09
N GLY A 561 -11.64 -10.49 -3.08
CA GLY A 561 -11.37 -9.08 -3.20
C GLY A 561 -9.89 -8.67 -3.26
N ALA A 562 -8.99 -9.59 -2.95
CA ALA A 562 -7.61 -9.24 -2.61
C ALA A 562 -6.64 -9.54 -3.75
N VAL A 563 -6.34 -10.81 -4.03
CA VAL A 563 -5.29 -11.19 -4.97
C VAL A 563 -5.89 -11.86 -6.20
N TYR A 564 -5.52 -11.39 -7.39
CA TYR A 564 -6.02 -11.95 -8.64
C TYR A 564 -4.94 -12.65 -9.43
N GLY A 565 -5.17 -13.94 -9.70
CA GLY A 565 -4.45 -14.64 -10.76
C GLY A 565 -4.92 -14.22 -12.16
N LEU A 566 -4.32 -14.78 -13.20
CA LEU A 566 -4.69 -14.48 -14.59
C LEU A 566 -6.09 -14.99 -14.98
N GLY A 567 -6.76 -15.78 -14.16
CA GLY A 567 -8.13 -16.25 -14.38
C GLY A 567 -8.21 -17.69 -14.88
N TRP A 568 -9.33 -18.03 -15.51
CA TRP A 568 -9.66 -19.40 -15.94
C TRP A 568 -10.01 -19.46 -17.43
N THR A 569 -9.46 -20.45 -18.11
CA THR A 569 -9.74 -20.72 -19.52
C THR A 569 -10.32 -22.11 -19.73
N LEU A 570 -11.23 -22.24 -20.71
CA LEU A 570 -11.90 -23.48 -21.08
C LEU A 570 -11.85 -23.69 -22.59
N ASP A 571 -11.63 -24.94 -23.00
CA ASP A 571 -11.58 -25.33 -24.41
C ASP A 571 -12.08 -26.77 -24.64
N ASP A 572 -12.48 -27.10 -25.87
CA ASP A 572 -12.99 -28.42 -26.31
C ASP A 572 -14.08 -29.03 -25.40
N ILE A 573 -15.05 -28.23 -24.96
CA ILE A 573 -16.12 -28.64 -24.03
C ILE A 573 -17.06 -29.63 -24.73
N THR A 574 -17.10 -30.88 -24.26
CA THR A 574 -17.89 -31.95 -24.88
C THR A 574 -18.63 -32.77 -23.82
N VAL A 575 -19.94 -32.97 -24.02
CA VAL A 575 -20.73 -33.95 -23.26
C VAL A 575 -20.97 -35.17 -24.13
N THR A 576 -20.55 -36.33 -23.64
CA THR A 576 -20.65 -37.60 -24.37
C THR A 576 -21.42 -38.62 -23.56
N SER A 577 -22.38 -39.32 -24.17
CA SER A 577 -23.08 -40.44 -23.53
C SER A 577 -22.12 -41.57 -23.15
N ALA A 578 -22.56 -42.48 -22.27
CA ALA A 578 -21.81 -43.69 -21.95
C ALA A 578 -21.52 -44.58 -23.19
N THR A 579 -22.29 -44.43 -24.28
CA THR A 579 -22.09 -45.16 -25.55
C THR A 579 -21.23 -44.41 -26.56
N GLY A 580 -20.69 -43.23 -26.23
CA GLY A 580 -19.82 -42.45 -27.11
C GLY A 580 -20.54 -41.44 -28.01
N THR A 581 -21.86 -41.25 -27.85
CA THR A 581 -22.62 -40.26 -28.63
C THR A 581 -22.38 -38.86 -28.09
N ILE A 582 -22.00 -37.91 -28.94
CA ILE A 582 -21.87 -36.50 -28.56
C ILE A 582 -23.27 -35.91 -28.36
N LEU A 583 -23.54 -35.45 -27.14
CA LEU A 583 -24.81 -34.83 -26.72
C LEU A 583 -24.73 -33.30 -26.78
N PHE A 584 -23.54 -32.74 -26.55
CA PHE A 584 -23.22 -31.32 -26.67
C PHE A 584 -21.73 -31.17 -27.00
N GLN A 585 -21.39 -30.17 -27.82
CA GLN A 585 -20.00 -29.84 -28.11
C GLN A 585 -19.78 -28.35 -28.39
N ASP A 586 -18.72 -27.83 -27.79
CA ASP A 586 -18.16 -26.52 -28.05
C ASP A 586 -16.64 -26.59 -28.18
N LEU A 587 -16.12 -26.51 -29.41
CA LEU A 587 -14.68 -26.47 -29.73
C LEU A 587 -14.12 -25.04 -29.71
N VAL A 588 -14.88 -24.13 -29.11
CA VAL A 588 -14.61 -22.70 -28.96
C VAL A 588 -14.19 -21.98 -30.25
N ASP A 589 -15.18 -21.41 -30.93
CA ASP A 589 -15.01 -20.60 -32.12
C ASP A 589 -15.91 -19.35 -32.07
N SER A 590 -15.86 -18.52 -33.11
CA SER A 590 -16.68 -17.30 -33.19
C SER A 590 -18.21 -17.50 -33.06
N SER A 591 -18.71 -18.73 -33.21
CA SER A 591 -20.13 -19.08 -33.04
C SER A 591 -20.49 -19.52 -31.62
N SER A 592 -19.51 -19.77 -30.75
CA SER A 592 -19.70 -20.32 -29.40
C SER A 592 -20.57 -19.44 -28.51
N GLU A 593 -20.53 -18.12 -28.65
CA GLU A 593 -21.41 -17.17 -27.93
C GLU A 593 -22.90 -17.56 -28.04
N ALA A 594 -23.33 -18.15 -29.16
CA ALA A 594 -24.73 -18.54 -29.35
C ALA A 594 -25.17 -19.73 -28.47
N LYS A 595 -24.23 -20.51 -27.93
CA LYS A 595 -24.45 -21.72 -27.12
C LYS A 595 -24.54 -21.45 -25.62
N TRP A 596 -24.16 -20.26 -25.17
CA TRP A 596 -24.01 -19.93 -23.74
C TRP A 596 -24.76 -18.65 -23.34
N VAL A 597 -25.05 -18.53 -22.05
CA VAL A 597 -25.52 -17.33 -21.37
C VAL A 597 -24.44 -16.91 -20.39
N LYS A 598 -24.04 -15.64 -20.46
CA LYS A 598 -23.01 -15.04 -19.61
C LYS A 598 -23.67 -14.14 -18.57
N SER A 599 -23.19 -14.18 -17.33
CA SER A 599 -23.57 -13.23 -16.29
C SER A 599 -22.43 -13.00 -15.31
N ALA A 600 -22.41 -11.82 -14.70
CA ALA A 600 -21.47 -11.44 -13.65
C ALA A 600 -22.24 -10.89 -12.44
N SER A 601 -21.71 -11.07 -11.22
CA SER A 601 -22.27 -10.42 -10.02
C SER A 601 -21.86 -8.94 -9.89
N ASP A 602 -20.87 -8.50 -10.66
CA ASP A 602 -20.37 -7.12 -10.71
C ASP A 602 -19.91 -6.72 -12.12
N GLU A 603 -19.45 -5.48 -12.25
CA GLU A 603 -18.94 -4.88 -13.49
C GLU A 603 -17.42 -4.65 -13.46
N LEU A 604 -16.70 -5.31 -12.54
CA LEU A 604 -15.27 -5.01 -12.27
C LEU A 604 -14.30 -5.74 -13.20
N GLY A 605 -14.78 -6.74 -13.95
CA GLY A 605 -14.04 -7.44 -15.00
C GLY A 605 -14.91 -7.67 -16.23
N PRO A 606 -14.32 -8.03 -17.39
CA PRO A 606 -15.07 -8.27 -18.61
C PRO A 606 -15.96 -9.52 -18.55
N GLY A 607 -15.73 -10.41 -17.57
CA GLY A 607 -16.37 -11.71 -17.47
C GLY A 607 -15.98 -12.65 -18.61
N TRP A 608 -16.77 -13.73 -18.78
CA TRP A 608 -16.51 -14.74 -19.82
C TRP A 608 -16.54 -14.14 -21.23
N SER A 609 -15.46 -14.36 -21.99
CA SER A 609 -15.32 -13.89 -23.38
C SER A 609 -14.50 -14.88 -24.22
N LEU A 610 -14.56 -14.74 -25.54
CA LEU A 610 -13.69 -15.49 -26.45
C LEU A 610 -12.33 -14.80 -26.51
N ALA A 611 -11.26 -15.54 -26.24
CA ALA A 611 -9.89 -15.04 -26.19
C ALA A 611 -8.97 -15.88 -27.07
N THR A 612 -7.92 -15.27 -27.63
CA THR A 612 -6.84 -15.98 -28.33
C THR A 612 -5.65 -16.22 -27.39
N ALA A 613 -4.58 -16.83 -27.91
CA ALA A 613 -3.30 -16.89 -27.21
C ALA A 613 -2.79 -15.46 -26.93
N ASN A 614 -2.28 -15.22 -25.73
CA ASN A 614 -1.81 -13.89 -25.33
C ASN A 614 -2.85 -12.76 -25.55
N ALA A 615 -4.14 -13.06 -25.37
CA ALA A 615 -5.20 -12.10 -25.64
C ALA A 615 -4.91 -10.77 -24.94
N GLY A 616 -5.02 -9.68 -25.70
CA GLY A 616 -4.82 -8.34 -25.16
C GLY A 616 -5.94 -8.00 -24.19
N GLY A 617 -5.60 -7.56 -22.97
CA GLY A 617 -6.49 -6.76 -22.12
C GLY A 617 -6.38 -5.29 -22.49
N SER A 618 -7.46 -4.52 -22.33
CA SER A 618 -7.49 -3.08 -22.57
C SER A 618 -7.68 -2.36 -21.25
N PHE A 619 -6.62 -1.76 -20.71
CA PHE A 619 -6.60 -1.16 -19.39
C PHE A 619 -6.68 0.36 -19.46
N ARG A 620 -7.55 0.92 -18.66
CA ARG A 620 -7.67 2.37 -18.53
C ARG A 620 -6.41 2.95 -17.89
N HIS A 621 -5.99 4.13 -18.33
CA HIS A 621 -4.91 4.87 -17.68
C HIS A 621 -5.05 6.35 -18.01
N TYR A 622 -4.45 7.21 -17.20
CA TYR A 622 -4.52 8.65 -17.37
C TYR A 622 -3.41 9.39 -16.62
N TYR A 623 -3.16 10.64 -17.02
CA TYR A 623 -2.39 11.56 -16.20
C TYR A 623 -3.32 12.41 -15.34
N ILE A 624 -2.93 12.70 -14.11
CA ILE A 624 -3.58 13.70 -13.27
C ILE A 624 -2.51 14.61 -12.65
N MET A 625 -2.77 15.92 -12.63
CA MET A 625 -1.74 16.92 -12.38
C MET A 625 -2.20 17.92 -11.34
N GLU A 626 -1.25 18.36 -10.52
CA GLU A 626 -1.45 19.37 -9.49
C GLU A 626 -0.28 20.37 -9.45
N TRP A 627 -0.52 21.50 -8.80
CA TRP A 627 0.52 22.49 -8.54
C TRP A 627 0.85 22.50 -7.05
N ARG A 628 2.07 22.10 -6.70
CA ARG A 628 2.55 21.93 -5.31
C ARG A 628 3.50 23.05 -4.90
N ASN A 629 3.35 23.52 -3.67
CA ASN A 629 4.16 24.58 -3.07
C ASN A 629 4.15 24.45 -1.55
N PHE A 630 5.10 25.08 -0.87
CA PHE A 630 5.29 25.01 0.59
C PHE A 630 4.26 25.81 1.38
N VAL A 631 2.99 25.45 1.26
CA VAL A 631 1.85 26.10 1.90
C VAL A 631 1.12 25.08 2.77
N GLY A 632 0.73 25.49 3.98
CA GLY A 632 0.05 24.60 4.92
C GLY A 632 0.96 23.43 5.32
N PHE A 633 0.40 22.22 5.36
CA PHE A 633 1.12 21.00 5.72
C PHE A 633 2.29 20.68 4.77
N ASP A 634 2.17 21.01 3.48
CA ASP A 634 3.26 20.88 2.50
C ASP A 634 4.49 21.77 2.76
N ALA A 635 4.43 22.67 3.75
CA ALA A 635 5.63 23.35 4.23
C ALA A 635 6.72 22.36 4.70
N ALA A 636 6.33 21.16 5.14
CA ALA A 636 7.22 20.10 5.59
C ALA A 636 8.09 19.51 4.47
N LEU A 637 7.73 19.70 3.19
CA LEU A 637 8.56 19.30 2.03
C LEU A 637 9.86 20.10 1.90
N LYS A 638 10.03 21.18 2.69
CA LYS A 638 11.32 21.87 2.86
C LYS A 638 12.32 21.09 3.72
N THR A 639 11.81 20.12 4.46
CA THR A 639 12.53 19.37 5.48
C THR A 639 12.30 17.88 5.30
N ALA A 640 12.17 17.40 4.06
CA ALA A 640 12.34 15.98 3.78
C ALA A 640 13.68 15.49 4.35
N TYR A 641 13.78 14.23 4.71
CA TYR A 641 14.86 13.78 5.58
C TYR A 641 15.64 12.61 5.00
N GLN A 642 16.85 12.45 5.52
CA GLN A 642 17.72 11.30 5.30
C GLN A 642 18.37 10.91 6.62
N PHE A 643 18.28 9.64 7.01
CA PHE A 643 18.95 9.13 8.20
C PHE A 643 20.47 9.23 8.06
N ILE A 644 21.11 9.70 9.12
CA ILE A 644 22.57 9.81 9.26
C ILE A 644 23.11 9.09 10.49
N ALA A 645 22.23 8.73 11.43
CA ALA A 645 22.49 7.85 12.57
C ALA A 645 21.16 7.22 13.03
N THR A 646 21.19 6.29 14.00
CA THR A 646 20.00 5.57 14.50
C THR A 646 18.83 6.47 14.87
N SER A 647 19.12 7.55 15.60
CA SER A 647 18.15 8.50 16.13
C SER A 647 18.31 9.91 15.54
N THR A 648 19.05 10.03 14.44
CA THR A 648 19.36 11.34 13.84
C THR A 648 19.20 11.35 12.33
N VAL A 649 18.47 12.34 11.84
CA VAL A 649 18.28 12.64 10.42
C VAL A 649 18.82 14.02 10.03
N GLN A 650 19.23 14.14 8.78
CA GLN A 650 19.51 15.42 8.11
C GLN A 650 18.31 15.82 7.26
N PHE A 651 18.01 17.11 7.17
CA PHE A 651 16.94 17.66 6.34
C PHE A 651 17.44 18.21 5.00
N TRP A 652 16.60 18.09 3.98
CA TRP A 652 16.77 18.57 2.61
C TRP A 652 15.39 18.97 2.02
N SER A 653 15.38 19.69 0.90
CA SER A 653 14.16 20.33 0.36
C SER A 653 13.80 19.83 -1.04
N HIS A 654 12.51 19.62 -1.29
CA HIS A 654 11.98 19.46 -2.64
C HIS A 654 11.99 20.77 -3.45
N THR A 655 11.67 20.68 -4.73
CA THR A 655 11.40 21.81 -5.63
C THR A 655 9.89 21.99 -5.84
N PRO A 656 9.28 23.16 -5.57
CA PRO A 656 7.88 23.43 -5.89
C PRO A 656 7.60 23.57 -7.39
N GLY A 657 6.44 23.13 -7.87
CA GLY A 657 6.01 23.30 -9.26
C GLY A 657 4.83 22.40 -9.64
N LEU A 658 4.71 22.12 -10.94
CA LEU A 658 3.73 21.19 -11.48
C LEU A 658 4.18 19.75 -11.23
N MET A 659 3.33 18.96 -10.60
CA MET A 659 3.47 17.52 -10.44
C MET A 659 2.57 16.81 -11.45
N ILE A 660 3.08 15.76 -12.08
CA ILE A 660 2.35 14.94 -13.04
C ILE A 660 2.33 13.51 -12.54
N TRP A 661 1.17 13.05 -12.11
CA TRP A 661 0.93 11.69 -11.65
C TRP A 661 0.37 10.85 -12.80
N TYR A 662 0.83 9.61 -12.91
CA TYR A 662 0.36 8.62 -13.88
C TYR A 662 -0.39 7.51 -13.16
N ARG A 663 -1.69 7.35 -13.47
CA ARG A 663 -2.56 6.30 -12.94
C ARG A 663 -2.75 5.22 -14.00
N ASN A 664 -2.56 3.96 -13.64
CA ASN A 664 -2.55 2.82 -14.56
C ASN A 664 -3.35 1.64 -14.00
N PHE A 665 -4.48 1.30 -14.64
CA PHE A 665 -5.37 0.22 -14.19
C PHE A 665 -4.87 -1.17 -14.59
N ALA A 666 -3.73 -1.27 -15.28
CA ALA A 666 -3.09 -2.56 -15.52
C ALA A 666 -2.34 -3.08 -14.28
N MET A 667 -2.19 -2.25 -13.24
CA MET A 667 -1.53 -2.59 -11.97
C MET A 667 -2.49 -2.25 -10.82
N GLY A 668 -2.57 -3.13 -9.82
CA GLY A 668 -3.33 -2.86 -8.58
C GLY A 668 -2.49 -2.20 -7.51
N ASP A 669 -1.19 -2.45 -7.54
CA ASP A 669 -0.26 -2.06 -6.50
C ASP A 669 0.92 -1.22 -7.02
N ASN A 670 1.74 -0.75 -6.10
CA ASN A 670 2.97 0.00 -6.35
C ASN A 670 4.24 -0.81 -6.05
N ASP A 671 4.16 -2.14 -6.07
CA ASP A 671 5.25 -3.07 -5.75
C ASP A 671 6.27 -3.18 -6.90
N VAL A 672 6.96 -2.07 -7.15
CA VAL A 672 7.97 -1.94 -8.18
C VAL A 672 9.13 -2.93 -8.03
N GLY A 673 9.35 -3.51 -6.85
CA GLY A 673 10.23 -4.66 -6.64
C GLY A 673 9.85 -5.90 -7.43
N LEU A 674 8.54 -6.13 -7.61
CA LEU A 674 8.01 -7.23 -8.40
C LEU A 674 7.87 -6.85 -9.89
N HIS A 675 7.54 -5.59 -10.18
CA HIS A 675 7.33 -5.12 -11.55
C HIS A 675 7.97 -3.75 -11.86
N PRO A 676 9.32 -3.67 -11.93
CA PRO A 676 10.06 -2.41 -12.05
C PRO A 676 9.53 -1.41 -13.09
N GLY A 677 9.26 -0.19 -12.60
CA GLY A 677 8.78 0.95 -13.37
C GLY A 677 7.30 0.93 -13.71
N ARG A 678 6.53 -0.05 -13.24
CA ARG A 678 5.07 -0.10 -13.39
C ARG A 678 4.47 0.07 -12.00
N VAL A 679 3.36 0.77 -11.93
CA VAL A 679 2.69 1.18 -10.70
C VAL A 679 1.20 1.31 -10.96
N ALA A 680 0.38 1.20 -9.91
CA ALA A 680 -1.00 1.64 -9.91
C ALA A 680 -1.08 3.16 -10.03
N ILE A 681 -0.27 3.88 -9.25
CA ILE A 681 -0.10 5.33 -9.33
C ILE A 681 1.34 5.74 -9.05
N GLY A 682 1.90 6.69 -9.81
CA GLY A 682 3.23 7.21 -9.52
C GLY A 682 3.52 8.56 -10.15
N LEU A 683 4.52 9.24 -9.61
CA LEU A 683 4.94 10.56 -10.05
C LEU A 683 5.97 10.48 -11.18
N VAL A 684 5.74 11.27 -12.23
CA VAL A 684 6.70 11.46 -13.32
C VAL A 684 7.75 12.48 -12.89
N ASP A 685 9.02 12.06 -12.93
CA ASP A 685 10.16 12.93 -12.63
C ASP A 685 10.48 13.87 -13.80
N ALA A 686 10.56 15.17 -13.53
CA ALA A 686 10.95 16.18 -14.52
C ALA A 686 12.44 16.11 -14.91
N HIS A 687 13.28 15.50 -14.07
CA HIS A 687 14.71 15.28 -14.29
C HIS A 687 15.02 13.77 -14.18
N PRO A 688 14.53 12.94 -15.11
CA PRO A 688 14.48 11.48 -14.94
C PRO A 688 15.84 10.78 -14.97
N ASP A 689 16.93 11.48 -15.31
CA ASP A 689 18.27 10.91 -15.30
C ASP A 689 18.60 10.38 -13.90
N ALA A 690 18.90 9.08 -13.79
CA ALA A 690 19.20 8.44 -12.52
C ALA A 690 20.36 9.15 -11.76
N LEU A 691 20.07 9.62 -10.56
CA LEU A 691 21.07 10.14 -9.63
C LEU A 691 21.86 8.98 -9.02
N LEU A 692 23.18 9.17 -8.87
CA LEU A 692 24.08 8.15 -8.39
C LEU A 692 24.66 8.51 -7.02
N THR A 693 24.79 7.50 -6.16
CA THR A 693 25.63 7.57 -4.96
C THR A 693 27.11 7.60 -5.35
N VAL A 694 28.00 7.93 -4.40
CA VAL A 694 29.45 7.97 -4.63
C VAL A 694 30.03 6.63 -5.10
N ASP A 695 29.35 5.53 -4.81
CA ASP A 695 29.74 4.16 -5.16
C ASP A 695 29.09 3.63 -6.45
N GLY A 696 28.30 4.48 -7.13
CA GLY A 696 27.67 4.21 -8.42
C GLY A 696 26.32 3.49 -8.37
N HIS A 697 25.75 3.29 -7.19
CA HIS A 697 24.37 2.79 -7.04
C HIS A 697 23.38 3.91 -7.32
N PHE A 698 22.18 3.57 -7.78
CA PHE A 698 21.10 4.55 -7.87
C PHE A 698 20.76 5.11 -6.49
N VAL A 699 20.52 6.42 -6.42
CA VAL A 699 19.95 7.02 -5.22
C VAL A 699 18.52 6.52 -5.04
N ARG A 700 18.08 6.42 -3.79
CA ARG A 700 16.71 6.05 -3.43
C ARG A 700 15.66 6.89 -4.15
N GLN A 701 14.57 6.27 -4.62
CA GLN A 701 13.57 6.96 -5.45
C GLN A 701 12.97 8.18 -4.76
N ARG A 702 12.73 8.14 -3.45
CA ARG A 702 12.24 9.32 -2.70
C ARG A 702 13.19 10.52 -2.72
N ILE A 703 14.50 10.30 -2.92
CA ILE A 703 15.51 11.35 -3.07
C ILE A 703 15.62 11.77 -4.53
N GLN A 704 15.54 10.81 -5.47
CA GLN A 704 15.45 11.09 -6.91
C GLN A 704 14.34 12.13 -7.18
N LEU A 705 13.19 11.98 -6.53
CA LEU A 705 12.05 12.89 -6.69
C LEU A 705 12.18 14.28 -6.03
N MET A 706 13.36 14.66 -5.52
CA MET A 706 13.57 16.01 -4.95
C MET A 706 13.31 17.14 -5.96
N ASP A 707 13.46 16.85 -7.26
CA ASP A 707 13.32 17.77 -8.38
C ASP A 707 12.32 17.27 -9.45
N ALA A 708 11.35 16.44 -9.06
CA ALA A 708 10.29 15.95 -9.93
C ALA A 708 9.36 17.03 -10.51
N ALA A 709 9.46 18.27 -10.04
CA ALA A 709 8.58 19.36 -10.44
C ALA A 709 8.92 19.93 -11.82
N PHE A 710 7.91 20.03 -12.69
CA PHE A 710 7.99 20.85 -13.89
C PHE A 710 7.73 22.34 -13.55
N GLY A 711 8.48 23.26 -14.14
CA GLY A 711 8.36 24.68 -13.82
C GLY A 711 9.22 25.58 -14.69
N LEU A 712 9.24 26.88 -14.36
CA LEU A 712 10.06 27.89 -15.07
C LEU A 712 11.31 28.29 -14.28
N ARG A 713 11.59 27.60 -13.17
CA ARG A 713 12.66 27.92 -12.22
C ARG A 713 13.66 26.77 -12.13
N PRO A 714 14.95 27.08 -11.91
CA PRO A 714 15.94 26.06 -11.54
C PRO A 714 15.54 25.32 -10.27
N THR A 715 16.01 24.08 -10.15
CA THR A 715 15.70 23.21 -8.99
C THR A 715 16.42 23.70 -7.73
N VAL A 716 15.93 23.30 -6.55
CA VAL A 716 16.59 23.59 -5.28
C VAL A 716 17.85 22.74 -5.16
N ALA A 717 19.00 23.38 -4.95
CA ALA A 717 20.25 22.67 -4.68
C ALA A 717 20.23 22.05 -3.28
N ASN A 718 20.66 20.80 -3.16
CA ASN A 718 20.70 20.07 -1.90
C ASN A 718 22.10 19.53 -1.58
N THR A 719 22.38 19.27 -0.31
CA THR A 719 23.52 18.46 0.12
C THR A 719 23.00 17.43 1.10
N ILE A 720 23.03 16.17 0.67
CA ILE A 720 22.46 15.05 1.42
C ILE A 720 23.59 14.11 1.78
N ILE A 721 23.66 13.71 3.04
CA ILE A 721 24.61 12.72 3.53
C ILE A 721 24.10 11.36 3.08
N LEU A 722 24.76 10.81 2.05
CA LEU A 722 24.53 9.48 1.52
C LEU A 722 25.71 8.62 1.91
N GLY A 723 25.39 7.56 2.62
CA GLY A 723 26.36 6.69 3.23
C GLY A 723 27.52 7.32 3.99
N GLY A 724 27.18 8.26 4.88
CA GLY A 724 28.17 9.01 5.65
C GLY A 724 28.95 10.06 4.84
N VAL A 725 28.72 10.16 3.53
CA VAL A 725 29.39 11.10 2.63
C VAL A 725 28.44 12.24 2.24
N PRO A 726 28.78 13.51 2.53
CA PRO A 726 28.04 14.66 2.01
C PRO A 726 28.07 14.69 0.47
N THR A 727 26.94 14.38 -0.16
CA THR A 727 26.76 14.35 -1.60
C THR A 727 26.03 15.61 -2.04
N LYS A 728 26.60 16.32 -3.02
CA LYS A 728 26.03 17.58 -3.52
C LYS A 728 25.16 17.33 -4.72
N PHE A 729 23.94 17.82 -4.66
CA PHE A 729 22.99 17.86 -5.76
C PHE A 729 22.85 19.33 -6.20
N PRO A 730 23.57 19.75 -7.25
CA PRO A 730 23.52 21.14 -7.70
C PRO A 730 22.15 21.47 -8.28
N SER A 731 21.82 22.76 -8.29
CA SER A 731 20.62 23.26 -8.97
C SER A 731 20.70 22.93 -10.47
N LEU A 732 19.65 22.29 -10.98
CA LEU A 732 19.48 21.97 -12.40
C LEU A 732 18.67 23.06 -13.11
N PRO A 733 18.84 23.24 -14.43
CA PRO A 733 17.97 24.09 -15.24
C PRO A 733 16.50 23.69 -15.11
N ALA A 734 15.59 24.62 -15.36
CA ALA A 734 14.16 24.35 -15.30
C ALA A 734 13.72 23.33 -16.37
N ALA A 735 13.04 22.27 -15.95
CA ALA A 735 12.27 21.38 -16.82
C ALA A 735 10.87 21.97 -17.07
N THR A 736 10.67 22.57 -18.24
CA THR A 736 9.43 23.31 -18.54
C THR A 736 8.33 22.46 -19.14
N THR A 737 8.70 21.35 -19.78
CA THR A 737 7.82 20.55 -20.63
C THR A 737 8.00 19.08 -20.33
N PHE A 738 6.91 18.45 -19.89
CA PHE A 738 6.76 17.00 -19.97
C PHE A 738 6.45 16.60 -21.41
N ASP A 739 7.07 15.52 -21.86
CA ASP A 739 6.87 14.90 -23.18
C ASP A 739 6.86 13.38 -22.98
N ASP A 740 5.73 12.73 -23.23
CA ASP A 740 5.55 11.28 -23.01
C ASP A 740 6.37 10.40 -24.00
N SER A 741 7.08 11.03 -24.94
CA SER A 741 8.02 10.37 -25.85
C SER A 741 9.43 10.24 -25.27
N ASN A 742 9.71 10.89 -24.14
CA ASN A 742 10.98 10.77 -23.44
C ASN A 742 11.03 9.51 -22.56
N ALA A 743 12.24 9.10 -22.20
CA ALA A 743 12.45 8.06 -21.20
C ALA A 743 12.31 8.65 -19.79
N TYR A 744 11.53 8.00 -18.94
CA TYR A 744 11.37 8.34 -17.52
C TYR A 744 11.69 7.15 -16.61
N PHE A 745 12.30 6.10 -17.15
CA PHE A 745 12.64 4.88 -16.42
C PHE A 745 14.07 4.48 -16.76
N ASP A 746 14.86 4.30 -15.72
CA ASP A 746 16.22 3.78 -15.80
C ASP A 746 16.29 2.40 -15.14
N TYR A 747 17.15 1.56 -15.70
CA TYR A 747 17.42 0.22 -15.20
C TYR A 747 18.87 -0.15 -15.45
N GLN A 748 19.54 -0.66 -14.42
CA GLN A 748 20.90 -1.17 -14.54
C GLN A 748 21.10 -2.47 -13.78
N PHE A 749 22.07 -3.26 -14.24
CA PHE A 749 22.65 -4.35 -13.45
C PHE A 749 24.02 -3.89 -12.99
N TYR A 750 24.16 -3.64 -11.69
CA TYR A 750 25.38 -3.10 -11.11
C TYR A 750 25.75 -3.85 -9.84
N LYS A 751 27.03 -4.23 -9.71
CA LYS A 751 27.60 -4.97 -8.57
C LYS A 751 26.79 -6.20 -8.10
N GLY A 752 26.12 -6.88 -9.02
CA GLY A 752 25.37 -8.12 -8.74
C GLY A 752 23.90 -7.90 -8.38
N THR A 753 23.42 -6.65 -8.38
CA THR A 753 22.02 -6.29 -8.10
C THR A 753 21.41 -5.60 -9.31
N TYR A 754 20.11 -5.85 -9.52
CA TYR A 754 19.31 -5.06 -10.45
C TYR A 754 18.80 -3.83 -9.73
N GLU A 755 18.98 -2.67 -10.35
CA GLU A 755 18.56 -1.37 -9.85
C GLU A 755 17.66 -0.71 -10.88
N TYR A 756 16.70 0.07 -10.40
CA TYR A 756 15.73 0.76 -11.23
C TYR A 756 15.25 2.03 -10.53
N CYS A 757 14.86 3.02 -11.33
CA CYS A 757 14.18 4.21 -10.84
C CYS A 757 13.27 4.79 -11.93
N GLY A 758 12.25 5.53 -11.50
CA GLY A 758 11.28 6.18 -12.38
C GLY A 758 10.16 5.29 -12.88
N LEU A 759 9.50 5.73 -13.96
CA LEU A 759 8.25 5.19 -14.49
C LEU A 759 8.34 4.82 -15.96
N LYS A 760 7.84 3.61 -16.29
CA LYS A 760 7.57 3.19 -17.66
C LYS A 760 6.22 3.77 -18.07
N ILE A 761 6.28 4.85 -18.83
CA ILE A 761 5.10 5.48 -19.39
C ILE A 761 4.91 5.13 -20.87
N PRO A 762 3.66 5.02 -21.34
CA PRO A 762 3.36 4.86 -22.75
C PRO A 762 3.49 6.19 -23.50
N THR A 763 3.87 6.10 -24.77
CA THR A 763 4.10 7.27 -25.62
C THR A 763 2.93 7.49 -26.57
N TYR A 764 2.35 8.70 -26.52
CA TYR A 764 1.30 9.15 -27.43
C TYR A 764 1.63 10.50 -28.10
N GLY A 765 2.81 11.07 -27.84
CA GLY A 765 3.20 12.40 -28.29
C GLY A 765 2.54 13.54 -27.49
N LEU A 766 1.98 13.24 -26.30
CA LEU A 766 1.39 14.25 -25.43
C LEU A 766 2.50 15.06 -24.75
N LYS A 767 2.32 16.38 -24.75
CA LYS A 767 3.21 17.34 -24.10
C LYS A 767 2.42 18.23 -23.16
N VAL A 768 3.02 18.52 -22.01
CA VAL A 768 2.46 19.41 -20.97
C VAL A 768 3.51 20.45 -20.65
N THR A 769 3.25 21.70 -21.01
CA THR A 769 4.23 22.81 -20.90
C THR A 769 3.76 23.87 -19.93
N VAL A 770 4.59 24.22 -18.95
CA VAL A 770 4.35 25.37 -18.07
C VAL A 770 4.64 26.65 -18.85
N LEU A 771 3.63 27.49 -19.09
CA LEU A 771 3.76 28.75 -19.83
C LEU A 771 4.10 29.94 -18.92
N SER A 772 3.57 29.94 -17.70
CA SER A 772 3.72 31.03 -16.73
C SER A 772 3.43 30.54 -15.32
N GLU A 773 4.14 31.06 -14.33
CA GLU A 773 3.86 30.82 -12.92
C GLU A 773 3.15 32.03 -12.29
N LYS A 774 2.13 31.79 -11.46
CA LYS A 774 1.44 32.85 -10.71
C LYS A 774 2.36 33.42 -9.63
N ARG A 775 2.16 34.69 -9.28
CA ARG A 775 2.89 35.34 -8.18
C ARG A 775 2.74 34.54 -6.88
N GLY A 776 3.85 34.36 -6.17
CA GLY A 776 3.88 33.59 -4.92
C GLY A 776 3.78 32.07 -5.10
N LEU A 777 3.93 31.56 -6.34
CA LEU A 777 3.84 30.14 -6.67
C LEU A 777 2.49 29.50 -6.31
N THR A 778 1.42 30.27 -6.49
CA THR A 778 0.05 29.87 -6.17
C THR A 778 -0.67 29.16 -7.33
N GLY A 779 0.06 28.76 -8.36
CA GLY A 779 -0.47 28.12 -9.56
C GLY A 779 0.30 28.50 -10.83
N ALA A 780 -0.21 28.08 -11.98
CA ALA A 780 0.42 28.30 -13.28
C ALA A 780 -0.58 28.26 -14.44
N SER A 781 -0.13 28.67 -15.63
CA SER A 781 -0.81 28.40 -16.90
C SER A 781 -0.09 27.25 -17.59
N ILE A 782 -0.84 26.21 -17.95
CA ILE A 782 -0.36 24.95 -18.48
C ILE A 782 -0.90 24.78 -19.89
N TRP A 783 -0.03 24.47 -20.85
CA TRP A 783 -0.40 24.17 -22.22
C TRP A 783 -0.24 22.68 -22.48
N LEU A 784 -1.37 22.01 -22.74
CA LEU A 784 -1.40 20.63 -23.19
C LEU A 784 -1.48 20.63 -24.71
N HIS A 785 -0.52 19.96 -25.35
CA HIS A 785 -0.44 19.86 -26.80
C HIS A 785 0.07 18.50 -27.26
N SER A 786 -0.27 18.11 -28.49
CA SER A 786 0.33 16.96 -29.17
C SER A 786 0.88 17.36 -30.54
N SER A 787 1.94 16.67 -30.97
CA SER A 787 2.61 16.89 -32.26
C SER A 787 1.74 16.53 -33.47
#